data_AF-A0A2I0L344-F1
#
_entry.id   AF-A0A2I0L344-F1
#
_cell.length_a   1.000
_cell.length_b   1.000
_cell.length_c   1.000
_cell.angle_alpha   90.00
_cell.angle_beta   90.00
_cell.angle_gamma   90.00
#
_symmetry.space_group_name_H-M   'P 1'
#
loop_
_entity.id
_entity.type
_entity.pdbx_description
1 polymer ?
#
loop_
_entity_poly.entity_id
_entity_poly.type
_entity_poly.pdbx_seq_one_letter_code
_entity_poly.pdbx_strand_id
1 'polypeptide(L)'
;MSRLVAGLLLLLLQLLRAGEAVSDLGTGPHITDVNILLPPKMTRAVEYRLQGSDGCFKWTWDHHDVLSVIPEYNISNHCSTSARLRSIAPYSGRKESAVYATDLNTGTVIRCKVFIDNFSRIQIFHSSIKLDLDGLATLRVHAFDSEENVFSSLVGLQFMWQLAPQTTGQPHHLVHVPLKVSPLSDCGGLCGDLDVQIKIEDSGTYSDLFVVKGAAIGHEVISVHLMEPELKHLTDKIVLTVAEAISVEPPSPVFVLIGAVVHYSLKVIRQNTPQAVPLPSPHYRWSVFNSSVAHVDPTLGVTHALSLGTTTITVEDTRVAGHKQGSSLHVVLPDSICLYLSPLSSSGEPIEGTELVASVARWYVVAGHQYVIQIKVFSQGPDVQEIYITENEDVVLYDNQSDNWEVLLVPNDVVVKHGWQNSRILRATSPGVGKLIASLTYFSGNDRAKEVLKVVQEVMVCDQVKIVLEKRDGYSHGIVLPWAPGIHQEVQLKATGGCAKASIDFKWFSSDMDVLSVSTSGVIQAKKPGKATIKVVSIFDPFNYDEVNVEVSTPTSMVMLQNFPVETIVGSHLEAAVTLKALNGDSFYRCDAFNSYIKWKAGSEFFTISNATGEAPKFDKLVNTDVLSLVSGPPCSWTSIYAAGPGQTMLHATLSKDYSDHLQYGPIVLKASSHIAAYAPLLVSQVGDGNQFGGYWCDLAKQEAEAQLENLDKLYLAPATHLDVMLLGGPEKWGRGVDFIDTVQSFDQEHASVEDEVIVQLLSSKYGSLYRISCQKLGNFELIFKRGNLIGDDHPLPAIVEKSLWLVCSFPASIVLVADEPVNERNIIQSAIQGERGPGRIRATPVTVANGRTIRIAAVGITDSGEALANSSSLHLKWELSSCNRLAFWDINHERQRSQSDWERFLVLQNETGLCTVRATVIGLDKTTGFHVSTALPESSLYALTDALRLQLVSTLRVYPDYIMLYSNPDAKVNLSISGGSCFLEAAANDSQVVEIIQPPPGLQCLQLFLSPRGLGTALVTVNDIGLAPHLTASALVTCYC
;
A
#
# COMPACT_ATOMS: atom_id res chain seq x y z
N MET A 1 -19.99 38.25 21.64
CA MET A 1 -19.26 37.48 22.68
C MET A 1 -17.86 37.04 22.24
N SER A 2 -17.60 36.68 20.98
CA SER A 2 -16.25 36.26 20.50
C SER A 2 -15.11 37.29 20.69
N ARG A 3 -15.37 38.60 20.61
CA ARG A 3 -14.33 39.64 20.86
C ARG A 3 -13.98 39.86 22.34
N LEU A 4 -14.91 39.57 23.27
CA LEU A 4 -14.62 39.63 24.71
C LEU A 4 -13.84 38.39 25.17
N VAL A 5 -14.12 37.23 24.58
CA VAL A 5 -13.42 35.98 24.91
C VAL A 5 -11.98 36.01 24.39
N ALA A 6 -11.71 36.60 23.22
CA ALA A 6 -10.34 36.79 22.72
C ALA A 6 -9.52 37.77 23.57
N GLY A 7 -10.16 38.82 24.10
CA GLY A 7 -9.52 39.77 25.02
C GLY A 7 -9.21 39.16 26.38
N LEU A 8 -10.10 38.31 26.91
CA LEU A 8 -9.89 37.59 28.17
C LEU A 8 -8.84 36.48 28.03
N LEU A 9 -8.77 35.80 26.87
CA LEU A 9 -7.75 34.78 26.60
C LEU A 9 -6.36 35.40 26.40
N LEU A 10 -6.25 36.58 25.79
CA LEU A 10 -4.98 37.31 25.73
C LEU A 10 -4.54 37.81 27.12
N LEU A 11 -5.49 38.25 27.95
CA LEU A 11 -5.19 38.62 29.35
C LEU A 11 -4.79 37.40 30.17
N LEU A 12 -5.46 36.25 30.01
CA LEU A 12 -5.09 35.00 30.67
C LEU A 12 -3.76 34.45 30.14
N LEU A 13 -3.45 34.53 28.85
CA LEU A 13 -2.14 34.13 28.33
C LEU A 13 -1.02 35.09 28.75
N GLN A 14 -1.32 36.38 28.99
CA GLN A 14 -0.36 37.30 29.61
C GLN A 14 -0.21 37.08 31.12
N LEU A 15 -1.25 36.61 31.81
CA LEU A 15 -1.19 36.21 33.23
C LEU A 15 -0.53 34.82 33.42
N LEU A 16 -0.69 33.91 32.47
CA LEU A 16 -0.05 32.57 32.48
C LEU A 16 1.40 32.60 31.95
N ARG A 17 1.78 33.59 31.13
CA ARG A 17 3.21 33.89 30.87
C ARG A 17 3.88 34.69 31.98
N ALA A 18 3.14 35.15 32.99
CA ALA A 18 3.70 35.76 34.20
C ALA A 18 3.89 34.75 35.35
N GLY A 19 3.55 33.46 35.14
CA GLY A 19 3.65 32.40 36.16
C GLY A 19 4.95 31.57 36.12
N GLU A 20 5.72 31.63 35.03
CA GLU A 20 7.02 30.95 34.88
C GLU A 20 8.01 31.88 34.17
N ALA A 21 8.35 32.99 34.83
CA ALA A 21 9.56 33.79 34.66
C ALA A 21 9.47 35.02 35.58
N VAL A 22 9.54 34.80 36.90
CA VAL A 22 10.13 35.79 37.81
C VAL A 22 11.34 35.12 38.47
N SER A 23 12.23 34.63 37.60
CA SER A 23 13.67 34.69 37.82
C SER A 23 14.15 35.81 36.90
N ASP A 24 14.89 36.79 37.45
CA ASP A 24 15.38 38.02 36.82
C ASP A 24 14.38 39.19 36.66
N LEU A 25 13.84 39.66 37.79
CA LEU A 25 14.04 41.08 38.11
C LEU A 25 15.22 41.10 39.08
N GLY A 26 16.39 41.60 38.66
CA GLY A 26 17.60 41.56 39.48
C GLY A 26 17.37 42.15 40.87
N THR A 27 17.13 41.28 41.85
CA THR A 27 17.14 41.60 43.26
C THR A 27 18.58 41.93 43.62
N GLY A 28 18.81 43.15 44.08
CA GLY A 28 20.13 43.56 44.55
C GLY A 28 20.60 42.68 45.72
N PRO A 29 21.83 42.86 46.20
CA PRO A 29 22.30 42.11 47.36
C PRO A 29 21.36 42.31 48.57
N HIS A 30 21.07 41.24 49.31
CA HIS A 30 20.18 41.25 50.48
C HIS A 30 20.82 40.51 51.68
N ILE A 31 20.44 40.89 52.91
CA ILE A 31 20.79 40.17 54.15
C ILE A 31 19.52 39.72 54.88
N THR A 32 19.60 38.62 55.63
CA THR A 32 18.43 37.98 56.26
C THR A 32 17.72 38.88 57.27
N ASP A 33 18.49 39.64 58.07
CA ASP A 33 17.96 40.39 59.20
C ASP A 33 18.61 41.78 59.31
N VAL A 34 17.79 42.79 59.55
CA VAL A 34 18.21 44.20 59.63
C VAL A 34 18.38 44.66 61.09
N ASN A 35 17.75 43.97 62.05
CA ASN A 35 17.89 44.21 63.48
C ASN A 35 18.06 42.87 64.22
N ILE A 36 19.09 42.76 65.05
CA ILE A 36 19.45 41.55 65.79
C ILE A 36 19.53 41.90 67.28
N LEU A 37 18.96 41.08 68.15
CA LEU A 37 19.08 41.19 69.60
C LEU A 37 19.85 39.97 70.15
N LEU A 38 21.03 40.21 70.72
CA LEU A 38 21.90 39.17 71.29
C LEU A 38 22.06 39.32 72.80
N PRO A 39 22.29 38.22 73.54
CA PRO A 39 22.64 38.30 74.95
C PRO A 39 24.04 38.92 75.18
N PRO A 40 24.35 39.42 76.41
CA PRO A 40 25.71 39.80 76.80
C PRO A 40 26.65 38.57 76.77
N LYS A 41 27.93 38.78 77.07
CA LYS A 41 28.90 37.69 77.17
C LYS A 41 28.45 36.62 78.18
N MET A 42 28.03 35.47 77.67
CA MET A 42 27.61 34.29 78.45
C MET A 42 28.76 33.31 78.67
N THR A 43 28.58 32.33 79.58
CA THR A 43 29.58 31.28 79.87
C THR A 43 29.91 30.48 78.60
N ARG A 44 28.90 30.17 77.78
CA ARG A 44 29.06 29.68 76.41
C ARG A 44 28.65 30.77 75.45
N ALA A 45 29.48 31.03 74.45
CA ALA A 45 29.19 32.05 73.45
C ALA A 45 27.91 31.73 72.70
N VAL A 46 26.95 32.66 72.71
CA VAL A 46 25.79 32.62 71.82
C VAL A 46 26.21 33.24 70.49
N GLU A 47 26.02 32.46 69.43
CA GLU A 47 26.36 32.87 68.07
C GLU A 47 25.09 33.09 67.26
N TYR A 48 25.16 34.05 66.34
CA TYR A 48 24.10 34.31 65.38
C TYR A 48 24.70 34.42 63.99
N ARG A 49 24.20 33.61 63.06
CA ARG A 49 24.67 33.57 61.68
C ARG A 49 23.85 34.53 60.82
N LEU A 50 24.41 35.69 60.50
CA LEU A 50 23.81 36.63 59.56
C LEU A 50 24.15 36.19 58.13
N GLN A 51 23.13 35.80 57.36
CA GLN A 51 23.32 35.33 55.98
C GLN A 51 22.98 36.44 54.98
N GLY A 52 23.72 36.47 53.87
CA GLY A 52 23.42 37.31 52.72
C GLY A 52 23.10 36.45 51.50
N SER A 53 22.09 36.86 50.73
CA SER A 53 21.71 36.27 49.44
C SER A 53 22.03 37.25 48.31
N ASP A 54 22.24 36.71 47.10
CA ASP A 54 22.41 37.49 45.86
C ASP A 54 23.54 38.53 45.89
N GLY A 55 24.59 38.29 46.70
CA GLY A 55 25.72 39.21 46.87
C GLY A 55 26.99 38.55 47.40
N CYS A 56 28.12 39.22 47.23
CA CYS A 56 29.47 38.77 47.58
C CYS A 56 30.03 39.78 48.60
N PHE A 57 29.85 39.50 49.89
CA PHE A 57 29.96 40.52 50.93
C PHE A 57 31.34 40.58 51.62
N LYS A 58 31.73 41.82 51.94
CA LYS A 58 32.77 42.16 52.90
C LYS A 58 32.12 42.78 54.14
N TRP A 59 32.46 42.25 55.32
CA TRP A 59 31.83 42.62 56.58
C TRP A 59 32.71 43.59 57.39
N THR A 60 32.12 44.70 57.85
CA THR A 60 32.75 45.67 58.77
C THR A 60 31.77 46.07 59.88
N TRP A 61 32.23 46.53 61.05
CA TRP A 61 31.34 46.88 62.15
C TRP A 61 31.91 48.02 63.02
N ASP A 62 31.03 48.71 63.74
CA ASP A 62 31.40 49.95 64.46
C ASP A 62 32.22 49.69 65.74
N HIS A 63 31.77 48.77 66.60
CA HIS A 63 32.32 48.58 67.95
C HIS A 63 33.01 47.22 68.12
N HIS A 64 34.35 47.20 67.99
CA HIS A 64 35.20 46.01 68.12
C HIS A 64 35.37 45.50 69.57
N ASP A 65 35.03 46.31 70.57
CA ASP A 65 35.05 45.99 72.00
C ASP A 65 33.73 45.36 72.48
N VAL A 66 32.65 45.52 71.70
CA VAL A 66 31.30 45.06 72.03
C VAL A 66 30.91 43.79 71.27
N LEU A 67 31.18 43.76 69.97
CA LEU A 67 30.78 42.70 69.05
C LEU A 67 31.99 42.11 68.33
N SER A 68 32.00 40.79 68.18
CA SER A 68 32.94 40.05 67.34
C SER A 68 32.19 39.53 66.11
N VAL A 69 32.63 39.90 64.91
CA VAL A 69 32.05 39.45 63.63
C VAL A 69 33.09 38.61 62.88
N ILE A 70 32.77 37.36 62.60
CA ILE A 70 33.66 36.41 61.91
C ILE A 70 33.01 36.00 60.57
N PRO A 71 33.53 36.46 59.42
CA PRO A 71 33.02 36.06 58.12
C PRO A 71 33.28 34.57 57.81
N GLU A 72 32.32 33.89 57.18
CA GLU A 72 32.45 32.50 56.73
C GLU A 72 32.66 32.41 55.21
N TYR A 73 33.90 32.12 54.80
CA TYR A 73 34.30 31.98 53.38
C TYR A 73 34.10 30.54 52.91
N ASN A 74 33.45 30.36 51.75
CA ASN A 74 33.09 29.01 51.30
C ASN A 74 34.25 28.30 50.57
N ILE A 75 34.89 28.91 49.55
CA ILE A 75 35.95 28.22 48.75
C ILE A 75 37.04 29.18 48.19
N SER A 76 36.83 30.50 48.15
CA SER A 76 37.85 31.50 47.81
C SER A 76 37.83 32.65 48.84
N ASN A 77 38.99 33.01 49.42
CA ASN A 77 39.14 34.03 50.47
C ASN A 77 38.78 35.47 50.04
N HIS A 78 38.08 35.64 48.92
CA HIS A 78 37.78 36.94 48.33
C HIS A 78 36.38 37.47 48.66
N CYS A 79 35.38 36.62 49.00
CA CYS A 79 34.12 37.11 49.57
C CYS A 79 33.34 36.08 50.38
N SER A 80 32.50 36.61 51.28
CA SER A 80 31.77 35.85 52.28
C SER A 80 30.27 36.00 52.06
N THR A 81 29.52 34.91 52.05
CA THR A 81 28.05 34.94 51.94
C THR A 81 27.35 34.94 53.29
N SER A 82 28.09 34.75 54.39
CA SER A 82 27.55 34.85 55.75
C SER A 82 28.61 35.30 56.74
N ALA A 83 28.20 35.77 57.92
CA ALA A 83 29.10 36.08 59.03
C ALA A 83 28.49 35.64 60.38
N ARG A 84 29.31 35.10 61.28
CA ARG A 84 28.94 34.77 62.64
C ARG A 84 29.19 35.95 63.57
N LEU A 85 28.13 36.40 64.23
CA LEU A 85 28.15 37.46 65.21
C LEU A 85 28.17 36.86 66.62
N ARG A 86 29.05 37.37 67.47
CA ARG A 86 29.18 36.98 68.88
C ARG A 86 29.37 38.22 69.76
N SER A 87 28.56 38.35 70.80
CA SER A 87 28.75 39.36 71.85
C SER A 87 29.97 39.03 72.72
N ILE A 88 30.88 39.99 72.92
CA ILE A 88 32.07 39.84 73.78
C ILE A 88 32.07 40.78 74.99
N ALA A 89 31.09 41.68 75.08
CA ALA A 89 30.96 42.61 76.19
C ALA A 89 30.23 41.99 77.39
N PRO A 90 30.71 42.21 78.63
CA PRO A 90 29.90 41.97 79.82
C PRO A 90 28.70 42.93 79.85
N TYR A 91 27.64 42.52 80.56
CA TYR A 91 26.45 43.34 80.71
C TYR A 91 26.75 44.61 81.52
N SER A 92 26.44 45.77 80.93
CA SER A 92 26.59 47.07 81.59
C SER A 92 25.50 48.04 81.12
N GLY A 93 24.27 47.53 81.00
CA GLY A 93 23.14 48.19 80.33
C GLY A 93 23.05 47.84 78.83
N ARG A 94 21.93 48.23 78.21
CA ARG A 94 21.64 47.99 76.79
C ARG A 94 22.67 48.67 75.90
N LYS A 95 23.30 47.91 75.00
CA LYS A 95 24.30 48.41 74.03
C LYS A 95 23.77 48.27 72.60
N GLU A 96 24.13 49.21 71.72
CA GLU A 96 23.82 49.19 70.29
C GLU A 96 25.13 49.24 69.47
N SER A 97 25.24 48.40 68.45
CA SER A 97 26.29 48.41 67.45
C SER A 97 25.69 48.20 66.06
N ALA A 98 26.43 48.49 64.98
CA ALA A 98 26.01 48.14 63.63
C ALA A 98 27.07 47.32 62.90
N VAL A 99 26.59 46.41 62.05
CA VAL A 99 27.37 45.61 61.12
C VAL A 99 26.98 46.01 59.70
N TYR A 100 27.97 46.14 58.83
CA TYR A 100 27.81 46.58 57.46
C TYR A 100 28.28 45.47 56.52
N ALA A 101 27.40 45.07 55.61
CA ALA A 101 27.69 44.14 54.53
C ALA A 101 27.88 44.93 53.24
N THR A 102 29.11 45.03 52.77
CA THR A 102 29.44 45.70 51.50
C THR A 102 29.56 44.66 50.40
N ASP A 103 28.67 44.70 49.42
CA ASP A 103 28.79 43.84 48.23
C ASP A 103 29.95 44.31 47.35
N LEU A 104 30.88 43.41 47.04
CA LEU A 104 32.08 43.72 46.26
C LEU A 104 31.80 43.91 44.77
N ASN A 105 30.68 43.38 44.27
CA ASN A 105 30.33 43.44 42.85
C ASN A 105 29.61 44.75 42.50
N THR A 106 28.67 45.20 43.34
CA THR A 106 27.87 46.41 43.11
C THR A 106 28.32 47.63 43.93
N GLY A 107 29.10 47.43 44.99
CA GLY A 107 29.47 48.48 45.95
C GLY A 107 28.35 48.87 46.92
N THR A 108 27.20 48.18 46.88
CA THR A 108 26.06 48.44 47.76
C THR A 108 26.39 48.07 49.21
N VAL A 109 26.07 48.94 50.17
CA VAL A 109 26.28 48.68 51.60
C VAL A 109 24.95 48.52 52.31
N ILE A 110 24.77 47.38 52.98
CA ILE A 110 23.58 47.06 53.76
C ILE A 110 23.93 47.09 55.24
N ARG A 111 23.15 47.81 56.04
CA ARG A 111 23.40 47.99 57.49
C ARG A 111 22.45 47.12 58.30
N CYS A 112 23.02 46.33 59.21
CA CYS A 112 22.32 45.57 60.23
C CYS A 112 22.63 46.17 61.62
N LYS A 113 21.60 46.45 62.42
CA LYS A 113 21.75 46.90 63.81
C LYS A 113 21.77 45.71 64.76
N VAL A 114 22.66 45.74 65.73
CA VAL A 114 22.84 44.70 66.74
C VAL A 114 22.68 45.31 68.13
N PHE A 115 21.67 44.88 68.86
CA PHE A 115 21.39 45.25 70.23
C PHE A 115 21.89 44.14 71.17
N ILE A 116 22.44 44.53 72.33
CA ILE A 116 22.86 43.59 73.38
C ILE A 116 22.16 43.94 74.68
N ASP A 117 21.37 42.99 75.21
CA ASP A 117 20.63 43.16 76.45
C ASP A 117 20.47 41.83 77.23
N ASN A 118 19.99 41.90 78.48
CA ASN A 118 19.84 40.74 79.37
C ASN A 118 18.45 40.10 79.29
N PHE A 119 18.34 38.81 79.65
CA PHE A 119 17.06 38.08 79.68
C PHE A 119 16.20 38.51 80.88
N SER A 120 14.93 38.83 80.64
CA SER A 120 13.91 39.10 81.67
C SER A 120 13.06 37.87 81.98
N ARG A 121 12.68 37.10 80.95
CA ARG A 121 11.95 35.83 81.05
C ARG A 121 12.25 34.90 79.88
N ILE A 122 11.86 33.63 80.05
CA ILE A 122 11.82 32.64 78.98
C ILE A 122 10.39 32.10 78.83
N GLN A 123 10.03 31.61 77.65
CA GLN A 123 8.74 30.97 77.36
C GLN A 123 8.91 29.82 76.37
N ILE A 124 8.16 28.73 76.57
CA ILE A 124 8.08 27.62 75.64
C ILE A 124 7.08 27.96 74.54
N PHE A 125 7.57 28.01 73.30
CA PHE A 125 6.79 28.15 72.09
C PHE A 125 6.50 26.78 71.47
N HIS A 126 5.26 26.57 71.04
CA HIS A 126 4.80 25.33 70.43
C HIS A 126 3.74 25.61 69.34
N SER A 127 3.63 24.73 68.35
CA SER A 127 2.63 24.88 67.27
C SER A 127 1.24 24.35 67.65
N SER A 128 1.16 23.34 68.50
CA SER A 128 -0.10 22.73 68.97
C SER A 128 0.05 22.19 70.39
N ILE A 129 -1.02 22.32 71.18
CA ILE A 129 -1.12 21.75 72.54
C ILE A 129 -1.57 20.27 72.48
N LYS A 130 -2.19 19.87 71.36
CA LYS A 130 -2.64 18.50 71.11
C LYS A 130 -1.63 17.80 70.19
N LEU A 131 -1.22 16.61 70.59
CA LEU A 131 -0.28 15.75 69.87
C LEU A 131 -0.95 14.41 69.61
N ASP A 132 -0.79 13.88 68.41
CA ASP A 132 -1.30 12.55 68.08
C ASP A 132 -0.41 11.47 68.70
N LEU A 133 -0.98 10.29 69.00
CA LEU A 133 -0.23 9.12 69.41
C LEU A 133 0.79 8.77 68.31
N ASP A 134 2.04 8.52 68.70
CA ASP A 134 3.21 8.41 67.81
C ASP A 134 3.62 9.68 67.04
N GLY A 135 2.87 10.78 67.16
CA GLY A 135 3.21 12.07 66.57
C GLY A 135 4.38 12.76 67.27
N LEU A 136 5.07 13.65 66.54
CA LEU A 136 6.19 14.46 67.03
C LEU A 136 5.75 15.92 67.24
N ALA A 137 6.19 16.53 68.35
CA ALA A 137 6.07 17.95 68.59
C ALA A 137 7.45 18.57 68.86
N THR A 138 7.70 19.72 68.23
CA THR A 138 8.90 20.53 68.44
C THR A 138 8.57 21.67 69.40
N LEU A 139 9.30 21.74 70.52
CA LEU A 139 9.19 22.78 71.53
C LEU A 139 10.43 23.66 71.46
N ARG A 140 10.25 24.98 71.42
CA ARG A 140 11.35 25.94 71.34
C ARG A 140 11.26 26.95 72.47
N VAL A 141 12.38 27.27 73.11
CA VAL A 141 12.43 28.36 74.08
C VAL A 141 12.62 29.68 73.35
N HIS A 142 11.80 30.68 73.65
CA HIS A 142 12.10 32.08 73.35
C HIS A 142 12.44 32.81 74.65
N ALA A 143 13.46 33.66 74.59
CA ALA A 143 13.80 34.56 75.69
C ALA A 143 13.38 35.99 75.30
N PHE A 144 13.02 36.77 76.31
CA PHE A 144 12.57 38.14 76.14
C PHE A 144 13.40 39.08 77.00
N ASP A 145 13.60 40.32 76.54
CA ASP A 145 14.19 41.40 77.35
C ASP A 145 13.13 42.09 78.23
N SER A 146 13.49 43.15 78.95
CA SER A 146 12.53 43.90 79.79
C SER A 146 11.49 44.69 78.98
N GLU A 147 11.68 44.84 77.66
CA GLU A 147 10.79 45.54 76.74
C GLU A 147 9.93 44.58 75.91
N GLU A 148 9.91 43.29 76.24
CA GLU A 148 9.16 42.25 75.51
C GLU A 148 9.72 41.92 74.10
N ASN A 149 10.97 42.31 73.80
CA ASN A 149 11.62 41.94 72.54
C ASN A 149 12.20 40.52 72.61
N VAL A 150 12.04 39.75 71.53
CA VAL A 150 12.56 38.38 71.42
C VAL A 150 14.03 38.40 71.03
N PHE A 151 14.85 37.61 71.73
CA PHE A 151 16.25 37.42 71.36
C PHE A 151 16.40 36.62 70.07
N SER A 152 17.28 37.08 69.18
CA SER A 152 17.44 36.52 67.83
C SER A 152 18.12 35.14 67.80
N SER A 153 18.90 34.79 68.83
CA SER A 153 19.46 33.45 69.03
C SER A 153 19.68 33.15 70.49
N LEU A 154 19.42 31.89 70.86
CA LEU A 154 19.79 31.27 72.13
C LEU A 154 20.75 30.10 71.92
N VAL A 155 21.18 29.90 70.67
CA VAL A 155 21.98 28.76 70.24
C VAL A 155 23.36 28.85 70.90
N GLY A 156 23.68 27.84 71.72
CA GLY A 156 24.89 27.81 72.55
C GLY A 156 24.60 27.72 74.05
N LEU A 157 23.42 28.17 74.47
CA LEU A 157 22.97 28.06 75.87
C LEU A 157 22.48 26.65 76.20
N GLN A 158 22.58 26.30 77.48
CA GLN A 158 22.13 25.03 78.02
C GLN A 158 20.84 25.21 78.79
N PHE A 159 19.90 24.28 78.58
CA PHE A 159 18.62 24.22 79.24
C PHE A 159 18.43 22.86 79.90
N MET A 160 17.66 22.84 80.98
CA MET A 160 17.19 21.62 81.62
C MET A 160 15.70 21.49 81.36
N TRP A 161 15.32 20.49 80.56
CA TRP A 161 13.94 20.12 80.28
C TRP A 161 13.51 18.97 81.19
N GLN A 162 12.30 19.07 81.72
CA GLN A 162 11.71 18.06 82.58
C GLN A 162 10.31 17.72 82.10
N LEU A 163 10.05 16.42 81.98
CA LEU A 163 8.74 15.86 81.66
C LEU A 163 8.14 15.33 82.97
N ALA A 164 6.90 15.69 83.28
CA ALA A 164 6.21 15.23 84.47
C ALA A 164 4.74 14.93 84.15
N PRO A 165 4.22 13.73 84.48
CA PRO A 165 2.81 13.43 84.29
C PRO A 165 1.94 14.36 85.14
N GLN A 166 0.76 14.73 84.64
CA GLN A 166 -0.13 15.64 85.38
C GLN A 166 -0.59 15.07 86.72
N THR A 167 -0.66 13.74 86.86
CA THR A 167 -0.92 13.05 88.12
C THR A 167 0.32 12.28 88.58
N THR A 168 0.69 12.47 89.85
CA THR A 168 1.87 11.83 90.45
C THR A 168 1.69 10.31 90.53
N GLY A 169 2.60 9.56 89.92
CA GLY A 169 2.61 8.08 89.93
C GLY A 169 2.14 7.41 88.63
N GLN A 170 1.74 8.17 87.61
CA GLN A 170 1.48 7.64 86.26
C GLN A 170 2.77 7.57 85.41
N PRO A 171 2.82 6.68 84.41
CA PRO A 171 3.90 6.69 83.42
C PRO A 171 3.87 7.99 82.59
N HIS A 172 5.03 8.34 82.01
CA HIS A 172 5.12 9.45 81.06
C HIS A 172 4.32 9.13 79.79
N HIS A 173 3.58 10.12 79.30
CA HIS A 173 2.77 10.07 78.08
C HIS A 173 3.55 10.54 76.85
N LEU A 174 4.67 11.22 77.08
CA LEU A 174 5.62 11.78 76.13
C LEU A 174 7.00 11.17 76.38
N VAL A 175 7.71 10.96 75.29
CA VAL A 175 9.11 10.53 75.32
C VAL A 175 9.93 11.54 74.54
N HIS A 176 11.06 11.95 75.10
CA HIS A 176 12.01 12.81 74.41
C HIS A 176 12.66 12.06 73.23
N VAL A 177 12.73 12.72 72.08
CA VAL A 177 13.40 12.20 70.87
C VAL A 177 14.66 13.03 70.63
N PRO A 178 15.87 12.42 70.68
CA PRO A 178 17.10 13.17 70.43
C PRO A 178 17.11 13.83 69.05
N LEU A 179 17.62 15.06 68.97
CA LEU A 179 17.63 15.88 67.76
C LEU A 179 18.33 15.17 66.59
N LYS A 180 19.41 14.42 66.90
CA LYS A 180 20.21 13.66 65.92
C LYS A 180 19.45 12.54 65.20
N VAL A 181 18.38 12.02 65.80
CA VAL A 181 17.54 10.95 65.22
C VAL A 181 16.13 11.44 64.87
N SER A 182 15.89 12.74 65.05
CA SER A 182 14.63 13.38 64.68
C SER A 182 14.63 13.68 63.17
N PRO A 183 13.46 13.77 62.50
CA PRO A 183 13.38 14.15 61.09
C PRO A 183 14.01 15.52 60.76
N LEU A 184 14.32 16.35 61.77
CA LEU A 184 14.99 17.63 61.62
C LEU A 184 16.48 17.48 61.24
N SER A 185 17.10 16.32 61.49
CA SER A 185 18.49 16.06 61.12
C SER A 185 18.71 15.93 59.60
N ASP A 186 17.65 15.60 58.85
CA ASP A 186 17.71 15.33 57.41
C ASP A 186 17.70 16.60 56.54
N CYS A 187 17.67 17.78 57.17
CA CYS A 187 17.65 19.07 56.48
C CYS A 187 18.94 19.46 55.73
N GLY A 188 19.96 18.60 55.64
CA GLY A 188 21.15 18.84 54.82
C GLY A 188 21.90 20.17 55.09
N GLY A 189 21.88 20.67 56.33
CA GLY A 189 22.52 21.95 56.71
C GLY A 189 21.71 23.21 56.40
N LEU A 190 20.48 23.10 55.91
CA LEU A 190 19.57 24.22 55.63
C LEU A 190 18.73 24.65 56.85
N CYS A 191 18.60 23.80 57.88
CA CYS A 191 17.79 24.06 59.08
C CYS A 191 18.54 24.79 60.20
N GLY A 192 19.35 25.80 59.84
CA GLY A 192 20.02 26.69 60.80
C GLY A 192 21.21 26.06 61.54
N ASP A 193 21.44 26.49 62.79
CA ASP A 193 22.57 26.07 63.63
C ASP A 193 22.32 24.75 64.40
N LEU A 194 21.56 23.82 63.80
CA LEU A 194 21.19 22.53 64.43
C LEU A 194 22.41 21.69 64.84
N ASP A 195 23.54 21.81 64.13
CA ASP A 195 24.80 21.15 64.46
C ASP A 195 25.33 21.51 65.86
N VAL A 196 25.11 22.75 66.30
CA VAL A 196 25.53 23.21 67.64
C VAL A 196 24.58 22.65 68.70
N GLN A 197 23.28 22.63 68.42
CA GLN A 197 22.25 22.10 69.30
C GLN A 197 22.42 20.58 69.53
N ILE A 198 22.71 19.82 68.47
CA ILE A 198 23.03 18.38 68.57
C ILE A 198 24.29 18.15 69.42
N LYS A 199 25.34 18.97 69.26
CA LYS A 199 26.55 18.87 70.10
C LYS A 199 26.28 19.16 71.58
N ILE A 200 25.36 20.08 71.88
CA ILE A 200 24.96 20.37 73.27
C ILE A 200 24.23 19.16 73.86
N GLU A 201 23.32 18.56 73.10
CA GLU A 201 22.58 17.37 73.48
C GLU A 201 23.48 16.13 73.69
N ASP A 202 24.42 15.90 72.78
CA ASP A 202 25.44 14.83 72.89
C ASP A 202 26.33 15.03 74.14
N SER A 203 26.44 16.25 74.68
CA SER A 203 27.18 16.54 75.92
C SER A 203 26.38 16.27 77.21
N GLY A 204 25.13 15.80 77.10
CA GLY A 204 24.27 15.43 78.23
C GLY A 204 23.41 16.56 78.80
N THR A 205 23.33 17.69 78.10
CA THR A 205 22.48 18.85 78.43
C THR A 205 21.62 19.23 77.25
N TYR A 206 20.47 19.86 77.44
CA TYR A 206 19.59 20.18 76.30
C TYR A 206 19.81 21.60 75.79
N SER A 207 19.38 21.84 74.54
CA SER A 207 19.40 23.16 73.91
C SER A 207 18.06 23.90 74.07
N ASP A 208 17.92 25.05 73.41
CA ASP A 208 16.67 25.79 73.29
C ASP A 208 15.58 25.04 72.49
N LEU A 209 15.96 24.02 71.72
CA LEU A 209 15.06 23.15 70.97
C LEU A 209 14.94 21.78 71.64
N PHE A 210 13.69 21.31 71.81
CA PHE A 210 13.37 20.03 72.45
C PHE A 210 12.26 19.31 71.69
N VAL A 211 12.46 18.04 71.37
CA VAL A 211 11.51 17.26 70.56
C VAL A 211 10.91 16.14 71.41
N VAL A 212 9.58 16.05 71.40
CA VAL A 212 8.83 15.02 72.13
C VAL A 212 7.95 14.21 71.19
N LYS A 213 7.79 12.93 71.51
CA LYS A 213 6.90 11.98 70.82
C LYS A 213 5.78 11.54 71.74
N GLY A 214 4.55 11.48 71.24
CA GLY A 214 3.41 10.89 71.96
C GLY A 214 3.59 9.37 72.13
N ALA A 215 3.79 8.90 73.35
CA ALA A 215 3.98 7.49 73.68
C ALA A 215 2.72 6.82 74.25
N ALA A 216 1.90 7.55 75.01
CA ALA A 216 0.64 7.07 75.56
C ALA A 216 -0.39 8.20 75.63
N ILE A 217 -1.68 7.84 75.60
CA ILE A 217 -2.80 8.79 75.65
C ILE A 217 -2.89 9.42 77.05
N GLY A 218 -2.91 10.75 77.15
CA GLY A 218 -3.01 11.46 78.42
C GLY A 218 -2.47 12.90 78.41
N HIS A 219 -2.33 13.50 79.59
CA HIS A 219 -1.80 14.85 79.77
C HIS A 219 -0.42 14.83 80.42
N GLU A 220 0.49 15.66 79.93
CA GLU A 220 1.85 15.77 80.45
C GLU A 220 2.32 17.22 80.58
N VAL A 221 2.94 17.53 81.71
CA VAL A 221 3.51 18.84 82.03
C VAL A 221 4.98 18.86 81.62
N ILE A 222 5.38 19.90 80.90
CA ILE A 222 6.74 20.11 80.43
C ILE A 222 7.25 21.39 81.06
N SER A 223 8.40 21.34 81.72
CA SER A 223 9.06 22.52 82.30
C SER A 223 10.49 22.68 81.78
N VAL A 224 10.91 23.94 81.60
CA VAL A 224 12.24 24.30 81.12
C VAL A 224 12.92 25.27 82.08
N HIS A 225 14.21 25.07 82.32
CA HIS A 225 15.05 25.92 83.17
C HIS A 225 16.35 26.32 82.45
N LEU A 226 16.74 27.59 82.48
CA LEU A 226 18.00 28.06 81.89
C LEU A 226 19.20 27.74 82.81
N MET A 227 20.26 27.12 82.27
CA MET A 227 21.45 26.68 83.01
C MET A 227 22.63 27.67 82.97
N GLU A 228 22.37 28.97 83.12
CA GLU A 228 23.42 30.00 83.19
C GLU A 228 23.61 30.46 84.65
N PRO A 229 24.84 30.56 85.20
CA PRO A 229 25.09 30.83 86.62
C PRO A 229 24.34 32.03 87.21
N GLU A 230 24.25 33.13 86.44
CA GLU A 230 23.60 34.38 86.86
C GLU A 230 22.08 34.41 86.60
N LEU A 231 21.53 33.46 85.83
CA LEU A 231 20.14 33.48 85.33
C LEU A 231 19.34 32.19 85.61
N LYS A 232 19.75 31.39 86.61
CA LYS A 232 19.10 30.11 86.97
C LYS A 232 17.64 30.20 87.41
N HIS A 233 17.14 31.41 87.70
CA HIS A 233 15.77 31.63 88.17
C HIS A 233 14.74 31.67 87.03
N LEU A 234 15.18 31.69 85.77
CA LEU A 234 14.29 31.75 84.61
C LEU A 234 13.74 30.36 84.27
N THR A 235 12.43 30.19 84.40
CA THR A 235 11.72 28.92 84.20
C THR A 235 10.36 29.12 83.55
N ASP A 236 9.90 28.17 82.73
CA ASP A 236 8.53 28.15 82.17
C ASP A 236 7.93 26.74 82.15
N LYS A 237 6.60 26.63 82.08
CA LYS A 237 5.87 25.34 82.05
C LYS A 237 4.63 25.35 81.15
N ILE A 238 4.40 24.26 80.43
CA ILE A 238 3.22 24.03 79.57
C ILE A 238 2.62 22.63 79.80
N VAL A 239 1.38 22.40 79.37
CA VAL A 239 0.71 21.08 79.41
C VAL A 239 0.37 20.64 77.99
N LEU A 240 0.86 19.48 77.56
CA LEU A 240 0.50 18.87 76.27
C LEU A 240 -0.48 17.72 76.48
N THR A 241 -1.35 17.49 75.48
CA THR A 241 -2.34 16.40 75.47
C THR A 241 -2.05 15.45 74.32
N VAL A 242 -1.87 14.15 74.64
CA VAL A 242 -1.67 13.09 73.65
C VAL A 242 -2.98 12.34 73.44
N ALA A 243 -3.47 12.24 72.19
CA ALA A 243 -4.69 11.53 71.83
C ALA A 243 -4.54 10.77 70.50
N GLU A 244 -5.42 9.82 70.19
CA GLU A 244 -5.40 9.16 68.87
C GLU A 244 -6.02 10.08 67.80
N ALA A 245 -5.50 10.05 66.58
CA ALA A 245 -6.11 10.78 65.47
C ALA A 245 -7.36 10.03 64.98
N ILE A 246 -8.53 10.67 65.12
CA ILE A 246 -9.84 10.11 64.75
C ILE A 246 -10.30 10.65 63.39
N SER A 247 -10.76 9.76 62.52
CA SER A 247 -11.42 10.07 61.25
C SER A 247 -12.78 9.36 61.15
N VAL A 248 -13.74 10.02 60.51
CA VAL A 248 -15.13 9.54 60.37
C VAL A 248 -15.45 9.42 58.88
N GLU A 249 -16.02 8.30 58.47
CA GLU A 249 -16.52 8.09 57.11
C GLU A 249 -18.04 7.86 57.11
N PRO A 250 -18.81 8.39 56.13
CA PRO A 250 -18.37 9.23 55.00
C PRO A 250 -17.78 10.59 55.43
N PRO A 251 -16.89 11.18 54.61
CA PRO A 251 -16.25 12.45 54.94
C PRO A 251 -17.28 13.60 54.99
N SER A 252 -17.08 14.53 55.93
CA SER A 252 -17.91 15.72 56.07
C SER A 252 -17.63 16.75 54.96
N PRO A 253 -18.65 17.47 54.44
CA PRO A 253 -20.08 17.41 54.76
C PRO A 253 -20.82 16.27 54.03
N VAL A 254 -21.80 15.64 54.70
CA VAL A 254 -22.65 14.58 54.16
C VAL A 254 -24.05 15.12 53.88
N PHE A 255 -24.52 15.03 52.64
CA PHE A 255 -25.87 15.42 52.22
C PHE A 255 -26.74 14.19 52.03
N VAL A 256 -27.94 14.15 52.61
CA VAL A 256 -28.85 12.99 52.53
C VAL A 256 -30.31 13.41 52.39
N LEU A 257 -31.16 12.46 52.01
CA LEU A 257 -32.61 12.67 51.93
C LEU A 257 -33.30 12.40 53.26
N ILE A 258 -34.55 12.86 53.37
CA ILE A 258 -35.42 12.55 54.52
C ILE A 258 -35.66 11.03 54.57
N GLY A 259 -35.45 10.42 55.74
CA GLY A 259 -35.60 8.98 55.95
C GLY A 259 -34.34 8.15 55.64
N ALA A 260 -33.28 8.77 55.13
CA ALA A 260 -32.01 8.11 54.87
C ALA A 260 -31.37 7.55 56.15
N VAL A 261 -30.62 6.44 56.00
CA VAL A 261 -29.88 5.81 57.09
C VAL A 261 -28.40 5.79 56.75
N VAL A 262 -27.60 6.56 57.49
CA VAL A 262 -26.16 6.68 57.30
C VAL A 262 -25.44 5.82 58.32
N HIS A 263 -24.58 4.93 57.84
CA HIS A 263 -23.69 4.13 58.68
C HIS A 263 -22.34 4.82 58.79
N TYR A 264 -22.10 5.54 59.89
CA TYR A 264 -20.79 6.12 60.13
C TYR A 264 -19.80 5.04 60.57
N SER A 265 -18.64 5.01 59.92
CA SER A 265 -17.51 4.18 60.34
C SER A 265 -16.42 5.06 60.95
N LEU A 266 -15.79 4.53 62.01
CA LEU A 266 -14.74 5.21 62.74
C LEU A 266 -13.40 4.61 62.33
N LYS A 267 -12.46 5.46 61.91
CA LYS A 267 -11.08 5.07 61.64
C LYS A 267 -10.14 5.81 62.58
N VAL A 268 -9.20 5.09 63.17
CA VAL A 268 -8.11 5.66 63.96
C VAL A 268 -6.81 5.54 63.17
N ILE A 269 -6.03 6.61 63.13
CA ILE A 269 -4.75 6.62 62.42
C ILE A 269 -3.65 6.29 63.43
N ARG A 270 -3.03 5.11 63.27
CA ARG A 270 -1.87 4.68 64.08
C ARG A 270 -0.68 4.50 63.16
N GLN A 271 0.45 5.14 63.48
CA GLN A 271 1.67 5.06 62.67
C GLN A 271 1.42 5.38 61.18
N ASN A 272 0.62 6.42 60.89
CA ASN A 272 0.16 6.80 59.55
C ASN A 272 -0.67 5.74 58.79
N THR A 273 -1.13 4.67 59.45
CA THR A 273 -2.05 3.68 58.87
C THR A 273 -3.46 3.86 59.44
N PRO A 274 -4.48 4.10 58.60
CA PRO A 274 -5.87 4.16 59.06
C PRO A 274 -6.39 2.76 59.37
N GLN A 275 -6.86 2.54 60.60
CA GLN A 275 -7.43 1.27 61.06
C GLN A 275 -8.90 1.48 61.43
N ALA A 276 -9.78 0.63 60.88
CA ALA A 276 -11.20 0.67 61.21
C ALA A 276 -11.43 0.17 62.65
N VAL A 277 -12.18 0.94 63.43
CA VAL A 277 -12.58 0.57 64.79
C VAL A 277 -13.85 -0.28 64.72
N PRO A 278 -13.85 -1.51 65.27
CA PRO A 278 -15.09 -2.28 65.36
C PRO A 278 -16.04 -1.61 66.35
N LEU A 279 -17.25 -1.29 65.89
CA LEU A 279 -18.34 -0.75 66.72
C LEU A 279 -19.29 -1.89 67.10
N PRO A 280 -19.80 -1.96 68.36
CA PRO A 280 -19.65 -0.96 69.41
C PRO A 280 -18.30 -1.03 70.15
N SER A 281 -17.75 0.13 70.53
CA SER A 281 -16.50 0.25 71.29
C SER A 281 -16.74 0.99 72.62
N PRO A 282 -16.12 0.59 73.75
CA PRO A 282 -16.28 1.26 75.03
C PRO A 282 -15.58 2.63 75.10
N HIS A 283 -14.68 2.92 74.15
CA HIS A 283 -13.85 4.12 74.15
C HIS A 283 -14.46 5.28 73.36
N TYR A 284 -15.51 5.04 72.58
CA TYR A 284 -16.11 6.06 71.71
C TYR A 284 -17.60 6.17 71.95
N ARG A 285 -18.08 7.41 71.99
CA ARG A 285 -19.50 7.71 72.16
C ARG A 285 -19.98 8.68 71.10
N TRP A 286 -21.06 8.33 70.42
CA TRP A 286 -21.69 9.16 69.40
C TRP A 286 -22.78 10.04 70.00
N SER A 287 -22.89 11.26 69.48
CA SER A 287 -23.91 12.23 69.87
C SER A 287 -24.29 13.11 68.68
N VAL A 288 -25.50 13.64 68.70
CA VAL A 288 -26.02 14.58 67.68
C VAL A 288 -26.26 15.93 68.32
N PHE A 289 -25.86 17.01 67.64
CA PHE A 289 -26.08 18.37 68.14
C PHE A 289 -27.57 18.75 68.14
N ASN A 290 -28.27 18.51 67.03
CA ASN A 290 -29.71 18.78 66.88
C ASN A 290 -30.49 17.49 66.60
N SER A 291 -31.15 16.96 67.63
CA SER A 291 -31.93 15.72 67.58
C SER A 291 -33.26 15.84 66.81
N SER A 292 -33.69 17.06 66.46
CA SER A 292 -34.90 17.27 65.64
C SER A 292 -34.65 16.96 64.16
N VAL A 293 -33.40 17.09 63.70
CA VAL A 293 -32.98 16.88 62.30
C VAL A 293 -32.56 15.43 62.06
N ALA A 294 -31.79 14.84 62.98
CA ALA A 294 -31.33 13.46 62.88
C ALA A 294 -31.20 12.79 64.24
N HIS A 295 -31.29 11.46 64.27
CA HIS A 295 -31.08 10.63 65.45
C HIS A 295 -29.91 9.68 65.22
N VAL A 296 -28.95 9.61 66.15
CA VAL A 296 -27.77 8.73 66.07
C VAL A 296 -27.75 7.72 67.21
N ASP A 297 -27.47 6.46 66.89
CA ASP A 297 -27.19 5.42 67.89
C ASP A 297 -25.86 5.77 68.61
N PRO A 298 -25.87 5.94 69.95
CA PRO A 298 -24.70 6.37 70.70
C PRO A 298 -23.53 5.37 70.69
N THR A 299 -23.76 4.12 70.29
CA THR A 299 -22.78 3.02 70.30
C THR A 299 -22.40 2.52 68.92
N LEU A 300 -23.34 2.52 67.97
CA LEU A 300 -23.13 1.98 66.61
C LEU A 300 -22.84 3.06 65.55
N GLY A 301 -23.12 4.33 65.83
CA GLY A 301 -22.92 5.41 64.84
C GLY A 301 -23.93 5.39 63.68
N VAL A 302 -24.99 4.57 63.76
CA VAL A 302 -26.08 4.54 62.77
C VAL A 302 -26.95 5.79 62.95
N THR A 303 -27.07 6.60 61.90
CA THR A 303 -27.78 7.88 61.95
C THR A 303 -28.99 7.88 61.01
N HIS A 304 -30.16 8.19 61.56
CA HIS A 304 -31.42 8.34 60.82
C HIS A 304 -31.72 9.82 60.57
N ALA A 305 -31.93 10.19 59.30
CA ALA A 305 -32.37 11.53 58.90
C ALA A 305 -33.89 11.68 59.08
N LEU A 306 -34.32 12.66 59.86
CA LEU A 306 -35.73 12.81 60.28
C LEU A 306 -36.44 13.97 59.59
N SER A 307 -35.81 15.16 59.56
CA SER A 307 -36.42 16.38 59.00
C SER A 307 -35.38 17.26 58.33
N LEU A 308 -35.83 18.16 57.45
CA LEU A 308 -34.94 19.08 56.73
C LEU A 308 -34.18 19.98 57.70
N GLY A 309 -32.87 20.12 57.48
CA GLY A 309 -32.01 20.92 58.33
C GLY A 309 -30.55 20.49 58.30
N THR A 310 -29.73 21.15 59.11
CA THR A 310 -28.31 20.83 59.27
C THR A 310 -28.03 20.47 60.73
N THR A 311 -27.26 19.41 60.96
CA THR A 311 -26.84 18.98 62.29
C THR A 311 -25.44 18.40 62.23
N THR A 312 -24.75 18.35 63.36
CA THR A 312 -23.40 17.76 63.44
C THR A 312 -23.45 16.49 64.26
N ILE A 313 -22.97 15.39 63.66
CA ILE A 313 -22.77 14.11 64.33
C ILE A 313 -21.36 14.12 64.91
N THR A 314 -21.23 13.94 66.21
CA THR A 314 -19.96 14.04 66.93
C THR A 314 -19.62 12.73 67.62
N VAL A 315 -18.41 12.22 67.39
CA VAL A 315 -17.82 11.12 68.14
C VAL A 315 -16.81 11.68 69.14
N GLU A 316 -16.90 11.26 70.39
CA GLU A 316 -16.00 11.65 71.48
C GLU A 316 -15.21 10.44 71.98
N ASP A 317 -13.90 10.59 72.15
CA ASP A 317 -13.06 9.62 72.84
C ASP A 317 -13.21 9.82 74.35
N THR A 318 -13.72 8.81 75.05
CA THR A 318 -13.98 8.88 76.50
C THR A 318 -12.72 8.86 77.34
N ARG A 319 -11.56 8.52 76.77
CA ARG A 319 -10.26 8.47 77.47
C ARG A 319 -9.61 9.86 77.60
N VAL A 320 -9.91 10.80 76.71
CA VAL A 320 -9.36 12.17 76.71
C VAL A 320 -10.49 13.18 76.58
N ALA A 321 -10.75 13.92 77.66
CA ALA A 321 -11.79 14.94 77.68
C ALA A 321 -11.56 16.00 76.59
N GLY A 322 -12.59 16.28 75.79
CA GLY A 322 -12.53 17.29 74.73
C GLY A 322 -11.84 16.86 73.44
N HIS A 323 -11.52 15.57 73.28
CA HIS A 323 -11.10 14.99 72.01
C HIS A 323 -12.33 14.47 71.24
N LYS A 324 -12.80 15.29 70.29
CA LYS A 324 -14.04 15.06 69.53
C LYS A 324 -13.81 15.24 68.04
N GLN A 325 -14.45 14.41 67.23
CA GLN A 325 -14.49 14.56 65.77
C GLN A 325 -15.95 14.73 65.33
N GLY A 326 -16.22 15.77 64.54
CA GLY A 326 -17.55 16.06 64.02
C GLY A 326 -17.67 15.74 62.53
N SER A 327 -18.86 15.32 62.11
CA SER A 327 -19.28 15.26 60.71
C SER A 327 -20.57 16.06 60.52
N SER A 328 -20.58 16.99 59.57
CA SER A 328 -21.75 17.81 59.24
C SER A 328 -22.72 16.99 58.39
N LEU A 329 -23.96 16.84 58.85
CA LEU A 329 -25.04 16.15 58.16
C LEU A 329 -26.10 17.17 57.72
N HIS A 330 -26.36 17.21 56.42
CA HIS A 330 -27.35 18.07 55.80
C HIS A 330 -28.49 17.22 55.23
N VAL A 331 -29.71 17.41 55.73
CA VAL A 331 -30.90 16.74 55.22
C VAL A 331 -31.58 17.67 54.23
N VAL A 332 -31.55 17.32 52.95
CA VAL A 332 -31.92 18.18 51.81
C VAL A 332 -32.91 17.50 50.86
N LEU A 333 -33.50 18.28 49.96
CA LEU A 333 -34.33 17.77 48.85
C LEU A 333 -33.48 17.63 47.58
N PRO A 334 -33.77 16.62 46.73
CA PRO A 334 -33.09 16.45 45.46
C PRO A 334 -33.68 17.40 44.40
N ASP A 335 -32.82 17.92 43.51
CA ASP A 335 -33.21 18.79 42.39
C ASP A 335 -33.00 18.08 41.03
N SER A 336 -31.86 17.44 40.85
CA SER A 336 -31.50 16.78 39.59
C SER A 336 -30.80 15.44 39.79
N ILE A 337 -30.96 14.57 38.79
CA ILE A 337 -30.25 13.30 38.66
C ILE A 337 -29.35 13.41 37.44
N CYS A 338 -28.06 13.10 37.58
CA CYS A 338 -27.15 12.96 36.45
C CYS A 338 -26.58 11.55 36.41
N LEU A 339 -26.54 11.00 35.21
CA LEU A 339 -25.89 9.74 34.92
C LEU A 339 -24.47 10.02 34.43
N TYR A 340 -23.52 9.19 34.80
CA TYR A 340 -22.14 9.25 34.32
C TYR A 340 -21.77 7.90 33.71
N LEU A 341 -21.14 7.93 32.54
CA LEU A 341 -20.71 6.74 31.81
C LEU A 341 -19.19 6.64 31.80
N SER A 342 -18.65 5.45 32.08
CA SER A 342 -17.24 5.14 31.83
C SER A 342 -17.07 3.75 31.21
N PRO A 343 -16.09 3.58 30.30
CA PRO A 343 -15.81 2.30 29.66
C PRO A 343 -15.11 1.33 30.62
N LEU A 344 -15.44 0.04 30.48
CA LEU A 344 -14.79 -1.07 31.20
C LEU A 344 -13.86 -1.82 30.26
N SER A 345 -12.73 -2.28 30.78
CA SER A 345 -11.86 -3.23 30.09
C SER A 345 -12.54 -4.60 29.96
N SER A 346 -11.97 -5.48 29.14
CA SER A 346 -12.38 -6.90 29.06
C SER A 346 -12.21 -7.67 30.37
N SER A 347 -11.42 -7.14 31.32
CA SER A 347 -11.28 -7.67 32.69
C SER A 347 -12.28 -7.08 33.70
N GLY A 348 -13.15 -6.16 33.27
CA GLY A 348 -14.15 -5.52 34.12
C GLY A 348 -13.61 -4.40 35.01
N GLU A 349 -12.39 -3.91 34.77
CA GLU A 349 -11.81 -2.79 35.50
C GLU A 349 -11.99 -1.47 34.71
N PRO A 350 -12.16 -0.33 35.41
CA PRO A 350 -12.22 0.97 34.76
C PRO A 350 -10.87 1.30 34.10
N ILE A 351 -10.90 1.81 32.87
CA ILE A 351 -9.69 2.16 32.13
C ILE A 351 -9.08 3.43 32.73
N GLU A 352 -7.88 3.32 33.33
CA GLU A 352 -7.15 4.44 33.93
C GLU A 352 -6.96 5.60 32.95
N GLY A 353 -7.25 6.82 33.38
CA GLY A 353 -7.14 8.04 32.57
C GLY A 353 -8.39 8.43 31.76
N THR A 354 -9.52 7.73 31.94
CA THR A 354 -10.79 8.08 31.28
C THR A 354 -11.61 9.08 32.11
N GLU A 355 -11.98 10.22 31.54
CA GLU A 355 -12.93 11.16 32.17
C GLU A 355 -14.36 10.60 32.16
N LEU A 356 -15.10 10.80 33.26
CA LEU A 356 -16.50 10.39 33.39
C LEU A 356 -17.38 11.23 32.45
N VAL A 357 -18.06 10.59 31.50
CA VAL A 357 -18.96 11.28 30.57
C VAL A 357 -20.29 11.54 31.28
N ALA A 358 -20.52 12.80 31.64
CA ALA A 358 -21.77 13.23 32.25
C ALA A 358 -22.97 13.05 31.30
N SER A 359 -24.18 13.05 31.88
CA SER A 359 -25.43 13.01 31.13
C SER A 359 -25.53 14.23 30.23
N VAL A 360 -25.56 13.99 28.92
CA VAL A 360 -25.64 14.99 27.86
C VAL A 360 -26.78 14.61 26.92
N ALA A 361 -27.04 15.43 25.89
CA ALA A 361 -28.14 15.18 24.94
C ALA A 361 -28.16 13.75 24.37
N ARG A 362 -26.98 13.12 24.12
CA ARG A 362 -26.87 11.74 23.64
C ARG A 362 -25.52 11.12 23.97
N TRP A 363 -25.52 9.87 24.43
CA TRP A 363 -24.30 9.05 24.58
C TRP A 363 -24.08 8.18 23.34
N TYR A 364 -22.82 8.06 22.93
CA TYR A 364 -22.39 7.15 21.87
C TYR A 364 -21.60 6.01 22.51
N VAL A 365 -22.00 4.77 22.24
CA VAL A 365 -21.36 3.57 22.78
C VAL A 365 -21.09 2.56 21.66
N VAL A 366 -20.05 1.75 21.79
CA VAL A 366 -19.65 0.77 20.78
C VAL A 366 -20.26 -0.60 21.04
N ALA A 367 -20.83 -1.23 20.02
CA ALA A 367 -21.32 -2.61 20.08
C ALA A 367 -20.19 -3.58 20.51
N GLY A 368 -20.52 -4.53 21.38
CA GLY A 368 -19.57 -5.50 21.94
C GLY A 368 -18.77 -5.01 23.16
N HIS A 369 -18.86 -3.73 23.51
CA HIS A 369 -18.19 -3.16 24.69
C HIS A 369 -19.11 -3.06 25.91
N GLN A 370 -18.50 -2.98 27.09
CA GLN A 370 -19.18 -2.83 28.37
C GLN A 370 -18.83 -1.48 29.00
N TYR A 371 -19.81 -0.87 29.66
CA TYR A 371 -19.69 0.43 30.31
C TYR A 371 -20.30 0.36 31.70
N VAL A 372 -19.79 1.14 32.65
CA VAL A 372 -20.42 1.35 33.95
C VAL A 372 -21.14 2.69 33.95
N ILE A 373 -22.39 2.67 34.42
CA ILE A 373 -23.24 3.83 34.61
C ILE A 373 -23.29 4.12 36.11
N GLN A 374 -22.79 5.28 36.50
CA GLN A 374 -22.89 5.80 37.87
C GLN A 374 -24.06 6.78 37.95
N ILE A 375 -24.93 6.60 38.94
CA ILE A 375 -26.08 7.47 39.17
C ILE A 375 -25.74 8.41 40.32
N LYS A 376 -25.75 9.72 40.05
CA LYS A 376 -25.54 10.75 41.07
C LYS A 376 -26.75 11.66 41.15
N VAL A 377 -27.09 12.06 42.37
CA VAL A 377 -28.24 12.92 42.69
C VAL A 377 -27.70 14.18 43.33
N PHE A 378 -28.27 15.32 42.97
CA PHE A 378 -27.79 16.62 43.42
C PHE A 378 -28.87 17.42 44.14
N SER A 379 -28.44 18.21 45.13
CA SER A 379 -29.32 19.04 45.95
C SER A 379 -29.70 20.36 45.27
N GLN A 380 -30.80 20.95 45.73
CA GLN A 380 -31.28 22.27 45.31
C GLN A 380 -30.42 23.41 45.90
N GLY A 381 -29.90 24.33 45.08
CA GLY A 381 -29.17 25.53 45.54
C GLY A 381 -28.20 26.13 44.50
N PRO A 382 -27.56 27.28 44.80
CA PRO A 382 -26.54 27.89 43.94
C PRO A 382 -25.23 27.08 43.88
N ASP A 383 -24.91 26.35 44.95
CA ASP A 383 -23.81 25.38 45.02
C ASP A 383 -24.39 23.97 45.04
N VAL A 384 -24.41 23.33 43.87
CA VAL A 384 -24.99 22.00 43.66
C VAL A 384 -24.12 20.94 44.34
N GLN A 385 -24.62 20.30 45.40
CA GLN A 385 -23.89 19.28 46.18
C GLN A 385 -24.42 17.88 45.90
N GLU A 386 -23.51 16.90 45.86
CA GLU A 386 -23.85 15.47 45.67
C GLU A 386 -24.55 14.92 46.92
N ILE A 387 -25.72 14.32 46.73
CA ILE A 387 -26.49 13.65 47.78
C ILE A 387 -25.99 12.21 47.91
N TYR A 388 -25.61 11.82 49.12
CA TYR A 388 -25.21 10.47 49.48
C TYR A 388 -26.44 9.56 49.54
N ILE A 389 -26.56 8.69 48.54
CA ILE A 389 -27.69 7.76 48.39
C ILE A 389 -27.47 6.54 49.27
N THR A 390 -28.42 6.25 50.15
CA THR A 390 -28.36 5.13 51.11
C THR A 390 -29.13 3.90 50.59
N GLU A 391 -28.85 2.71 51.12
CA GLU A 391 -29.49 1.44 50.68
C GLU A 391 -31.03 1.43 50.82
N ASN A 392 -31.58 2.28 51.68
CA ASN A 392 -33.01 2.39 51.93
C ASN A 392 -33.75 3.28 50.91
N GLU A 393 -33.03 3.88 49.96
CA GLU A 393 -33.59 4.77 48.93
C GLU A 393 -33.83 4.00 47.62
N ASP A 394 -35.05 4.10 47.07
CA ASP A 394 -35.44 3.43 45.83
C ASP A 394 -34.91 4.18 44.59
N VAL A 395 -33.65 3.93 44.24
CA VAL A 395 -33.04 4.37 42.97
C VAL A 395 -33.10 3.23 41.96
N VAL A 396 -33.89 3.43 40.91
CA VAL A 396 -34.10 2.44 39.85
C VAL A 396 -33.62 2.99 38.51
N LEU A 397 -32.75 2.25 37.84
CA LEU A 397 -32.40 2.45 36.43
C LEU A 397 -33.09 1.35 35.63
N TYR A 398 -33.94 1.75 34.69
CA TYR A 398 -34.60 0.82 33.78
C TYR A 398 -34.46 1.34 32.34
N ASP A 399 -34.42 0.41 31.40
CA ASP A 399 -34.49 0.72 29.97
C ASP A 399 -35.91 0.51 29.45
N ASN A 400 -36.20 1.04 28.27
CA ASN A 400 -37.49 0.87 27.62
C ASN A 400 -37.55 -0.39 26.72
N GLN A 401 -36.92 -1.50 27.13
CA GLN A 401 -36.86 -2.76 26.38
C GLN A 401 -36.30 -2.60 24.95
N SER A 402 -35.04 -2.19 24.83
CA SER A 402 -34.35 -2.17 23.54
C SER A 402 -33.50 -3.42 23.35
N ASP A 403 -33.63 -4.11 22.21
CA ASP A 403 -32.75 -5.24 21.83
C ASP A 403 -31.27 -4.83 21.63
N ASN A 404 -30.98 -3.53 21.69
CA ASN A 404 -29.68 -2.90 21.38
C ASN A 404 -28.64 -3.00 22.50
N TRP A 405 -29.06 -3.25 23.74
CA TRP A 405 -28.17 -3.42 24.89
C TRP A 405 -28.88 -4.16 26.02
N GLU A 406 -28.11 -4.55 27.04
CA GLU A 406 -28.63 -5.04 28.32
C GLU A 406 -28.04 -4.25 29.49
N VAL A 407 -28.82 -4.09 30.55
CA VAL A 407 -28.39 -3.46 31.80
C VAL A 407 -28.27 -4.55 32.88
N LEU A 408 -27.07 -4.73 33.42
CA LEU A 408 -26.74 -5.71 34.45
C LEU A 408 -26.41 -5.05 35.78
N LEU A 409 -26.55 -5.84 36.86
CA LEU A 409 -26.09 -5.45 38.20
C LEU A 409 -24.56 -5.58 38.30
N VAL A 410 -23.92 -4.65 39.01
CA VAL A 410 -22.49 -4.74 39.33
C VAL A 410 -22.29 -5.80 40.43
N PRO A 411 -21.35 -6.75 40.28
CA PRO A 411 -21.01 -7.72 41.32
C PRO A 411 -20.55 -7.07 42.65
N ASN A 412 -20.97 -7.62 43.79
CA ASN A 412 -20.76 -7.03 45.13
C ASN A 412 -19.27 -6.86 45.51
N ASP A 413 -18.40 -7.73 45.04
CA ASP A 413 -16.94 -7.67 45.23
C ASP A 413 -16.31 -6.44 44.55
N VAL A 414 -16.80 -6.09 43.36
CA VAL A 414 -16.36 -4.90 42.60
C VAL A 414 -16.94 -3.61 43.19
N VAL A 415 -18.18 -3.66 43.69
CA VAL A 415 -18.84 -2.52 44.34
C VAL A 415 -18.04 -2.02 45.55
N VAL A 416 -17.54 -2.94 46.40
CA VAL A 416 -16.77 -2.60 47.60
C VAL A 416 -15.37 -2.07 47.24
N LYS A 417 -14.74 -2.59 46.17
CA LYS A 417 -13.41 -2.16 45.72
C LYS A 417 -13.40 -0.74 45.14
N HIS A 418 -14.45 -0.36 44.40
CA HIS A 418 -14.50 0.90 43.64
C HIS A 418 -15.55 1.92 44.12
N GLY A 419 -16.33 1.61 45.17
CA GLY A 419 -17.35 2.52 45.72
C GLY A 419 -18.59 2.67 44.83
N TRP A 420 -18.91 1.66 44.01
CA TRP A 420 -19.97 1.72 42.97
C TRP A 420 -21.36 1.30 43.48
N GLN A 421 -21.76 1.74 44.68
CA GLN A 421 -22.98 1.27 45.36
C GLN A 421 -24.27 1.44 44.53
N ASN A 422 -24.37 2.50 43.72
CA ASN A 422 -25.56 2.79 42.89
C ASN A 422 -25.31 2.72 41.38
N SER A 423 -24.38 1.85 40.97
CA SER A 423 -23.99 1.73 39.56
C SER A 423 -24.64 0.54 38.85
N ARG A 424 -24.66 0.59 37.51
CA ARG A 424 -25.14 -0.49 36.64
C ARG A 424 -24.17 -0.71 35.49
N ILE A 425 -24.08 -1.92 34.95
CA ILE A 425 -23.27 -2.22 33.76
C ILE A 425 -24.18 -2.18 32.53
N LEU A 426 -23.80 -1.45 31.51
CA LEU A 426 -24.43 -1.45 30.19
C LEU A 426 -23.56 -2.26 29.23
N ARG A 427 -24.11 -3.34 28.67
CA ARG A 427 -23.47 -4.14 27.61
C ARG A 427 -24.16 -3.86 26.29
N ALA A 428 -23.47 -3.19 25.37
CA ALA A 428 -24.00 -2.85 24.05
C ALA A 428 -23.93 -4.06 23.12
N THR A 429 -25.04 -4.44 22.49
CA THR A 429 -25.16 -5.65 21.65
C THR A 429 -25.30 -5.33 20.17
N SER A 430 -26.31 -4.54 19.78
CA SER A 430 -26.59 -4.22 18.38
C SER A 430 -26.74 -2.71 18.13
N PRO A 431 -26.36 -2.21 16.94
CA PRO A 431 -26.49 -0.81 16.59
C PRO A 431 -27.93 -0.32 16.64
N GLY A 432 -28.16 0.85 17.23
CA GLY A 432 -29.50 1.40 17.38
C GLY A 432 -29.58 2.52 18.39
N VAL A 433 -30.74 3.16 18.46
CA VAL A 433 -31.02 4.24 19.43
C VAL A 433 -32.03 3.74 20.45
N GLY A 434 -31.81 4.07 21.72
CA GLY A 434 -32.78 3.84 22.78
C GLY A 434 -32.65 4.86 23.90
N LYS A 435 -33.40 4.64 24.99
CA LYS A 435 -33.46 5.56 26.13
C LYS A 435 -33.31 4.80 27.44
N LEU A 436 -32.43 5.32 28.31
CA LEU A 436 -32.28 4.91 29.70
C LEU A 436 -33.07 5.88 30.58
N ILE A 437 -33.81 5.35 31.54
CA ILE A 437 -34.58 6.15 32.49
C ILE A 437 -34.11 5.81 33.89
N ALA A 438 -33.58 6.80 34.60
CA ALA A 438 -33.32 6.69 36.03
C ALA A 438 -34.39 7.44 36.81
N SER A 439 -34.90 6.80 37.85
CA SER A 439 -35.89 7.38 38.75
C SER A 439 -35.47 7.24 40.21
N LEU A 440 -35.59 8.33 40.97
CA LEU A 440 -35.40 8.38 42.42
C LEU A 440 -36.74 8.68 43.08
N THR A 441 -37.09 7.89 44.09
CA THR A 441 -38.29 8.13 44.92
C THR A 441 -37.88 8.76 46.26
N TYR A 442 -38.40 9.95 46.58
CA TYR A 442 -38.04 10.69 47.80
C TYR A 442 -39.27 11.27 48.53
N PHE A 443 -39.09 11.72 49.77
CA PHE A 443 -40.13 12.36 50.57
C PHE A 443 -40.04 13.90 50.49
N SER A 444 -41.15 14.59 50.19
CA SER A 444 -41.14 16.06 50.01
C SER A 444 -41.35 16.87 51.29
N GLY A 445 -41.34 16.22 52.46
CA GLY A 445 -41.33 16.86 53.78
C GLY A 445 -42.68 17.39 54.28
N ASN A 446 -43.62 17.75 53.40
CA ASN A 446 -44.92 18.33 53.80
C ASN A 446 -46.10 17.35 53.85
N ASP A 447 -46.03 16.24 53.10
CA ASP A 447 -47.01 15.14 53.16
C ASP A 447 -46.24 13.82 53.16
N ARG A 448 -46.81 12.75 53.75
CA ARG A 448 -46.24 11.38 53.63
C ARG A 448 -46.27 10.85 52.18
N ALA A 449 -46.51 11.70 51.19
CA ALA A 449 -46.48 11.39 49.77
C ALA A 449 -45.03 11.27 49.30
N LYS A 450 -44.75 10.18 48.58
CA LYS A 450 -43.48 9.98 47.88
C LYS A 450 -43.55 10.66 46.52
N GLU A 451 -42.58 11.52 46.21
CA GLU A 451 -42.38 12.12 44.89
C GLU A 451 -41.33 11.33 44.10
N VAL A 452 -41.40 11.42 42.77
CA VAL A 452 -40.47 10.70 41.88
C VAL A 452 -39.78 11.69 40.95
N LEU A 453 -38.46 11.80 41.09
CA LEU A 453 -37.59 12.54 40.18
C LEU A 453 -37.11 11.60 39.07
N LYS A 454 -37.16 12.02 37.81
CA LYS A 454 -36.78 11.19 36.65
C LYS A 454 -35.84 11.92 35.71
N VAL A 455 -34.85 11.21 35.18
CA VAL A 455 -33.98 11.66 34.08
C VAL A 455 -34.02 10.65 32.95
N VAL A 456 -34.03 11.15 31.71
CA VAL A 456 -34.03 10.34 30.49
C VAL A 456 -32.75 10.62 29.72
N GLN A 457 -31.94 9.59 29.51
CA GLN A 457 -30.70 9.66 28.74
C GLN A 457 -30.86 8.87 27.44
N GLU A 458 -30.62 9.54 26.30
CA GLU A 458 -30.59 8.86 24.99
C GLU A 458 -29.22 8.21 24.76
N VAL A 459 -29.22 6.96 24.30
CA VAL A 459 -28.00 6.19 24.00
C VAL A 459 -28.08 5.68 22.57
N MET A 460 -26.99 5.88 21.81
CA MET A 460 -26.80 5.41 20.45
C MET A 460 -25.67 4.39 20.41
N VAL A 461 -26.01 3.15 20.06
CA VAL A 461 -25.04 2.08 19.84
C VAL A 461 -24.53 2.17 18.41
N CYS A 462 -23.21 2.26 18.28
CA CYS A 462 -22.48 2.35 17.02
C CYS A 462 -21.74 1.04 16.74
N ASP A 463 -21.50 0.74 15.45
CA ASP A 463 -20.59 -0.33 15.07
C ASP A 463 -19.14 0.01 15.47
N GLN A 464 -18.29 -1.01 15.58
CA GLN A 464 -16.85 -0.81 15.77
C GLN A 464 -16.24 -0.25 14.47
N VAL A 465 -15.41 0.80 14.59
CA VAL A 465 -14.65 1.34 13.46
C VAL A 465 -13.70 0.27 12.93
N LYS A 466 -13.59 0.16 11.60
CA LYS A 466 -12.70 -0.76 10.89
C LYS A 466 -12.09 -0.11 9.66
N ILE A 467 -10.78 -0.24 9.49
CA ILE A 467 -10.05 0.13 8.29
C ILE A 467 -10.28 -0.95 7.23
N VAL A 468 -10.88 -0.56 6.11
CA VAL A 468 -11.15 -1.45 4.98
C VAL A 468 -9.90 -1.49 4.09
N LEU A 469 -9.22 -2.63 4.14
CA LEU A 469 -8.14 -2.97 3.21
C LEU A 469 -8.73 -3.80 2.06
N GLU A 470 -8.35 -3.48 0.82
CA GLU A 470 -8.73 -4.30 -0.32
C GLU A 470 -8.06 -5.67 -0.18
N LYS A 471 -8.85 -6.71 0.12
CA LYS A 471 -8.35 -8.09 0.20
C LYS A 471 -7.84 -8.52 -1.17
N ARG A 472 -6.52 -8.57 -1.32
CA ARG A 472 -5.84 -9.26 -2.42
C ARG A 472 -5.26 -10.55 -1.83
N ASP A 473 -5.57 -11.68 -2.45
CA ASP A 473 -5.29 -13.02 -1.90
C ASP A 473 -3.84 -13.17 -1.40
N GLY A 474 -3.67 -13.61 -0.15
CA GLY A 474 -2.40 -14.13 0.38
C GLY A 474 -1.66 -13.31 1.44
N TYR A 475 -1.95 -12.03 1.67
CA TYR A 475 -1.17 -11.21 2.62
C TYR A 475 -1.91 -10.90 3.92
N SER A 476 -1.27 -11.27 5.03
CA SER A 476 -1.73 -11.04 6.39
C SER A 476 -1.24 -9.69 6.91
N HIS A 477 -2.15 -8.75 7.15
CA HIS A 477 -2.07 -7.66 8.14
C HIS A 477 -0.81 -6.76 8.17
N GLY A 478 -0.29 -6.32 7.02
CA GLY A 478 0.71 -5.25 6.97
C GLY A 478 0.72 -4.52 5.63
N ILE A 479 0.69 -3.18 5.65
CA ILE A 479 0.86 -2.36 4.44
C ILE A 479 2.34 -2.03 4.29
N VAL A 480 2.98 -2.43 3.19
CA VAL A 480 4.37 -2.06 2.89
C VAL A 480 4.38 -1.05 1.74
N LEU A 481 4.97 0.12 1.97
CA LEU A 481 5.07 1.21 0.99
C LEU A 481 6.53 1.47 0.59
N PRO A 482 6.81 1.66 -0.71
CA PRO A 482 8.14 1.98 -1.20
C PRO A 482 8.45 3.47 -0.99
N TRP A 483 9.71 3.76 -0.69
CA TRP A 483 10.22 5.13 -0.58
C TRP A 483 11.56 5.31 -1.32
N ALA A 484 11.71 6.46 -1.96
CA ALA A 484 12.97 6.95 -2.52
C ALA A 484 13.02 8.49 -2.46
N PRO A 485 14.21 9.12 -2.51
CA PRO A 485 14.33 10.58 -2.45
C PRO A 485 13.52 11.28 -3.54
N GLY A 486 12.64 12.20 -3.14
CA GLY A 486 11.77 12.93 -4.04
C GLY A 486 10.66 12.09 -4.70
N ILE A 487 10.45 10.85 -4.26
CA ILE A 487 9.34 9.99 -4.68
C ILE A 487 8.53 9.61 -3.44
N HIS A 488 7.33 10.16 -3.34
CA HIS A 488 6.42 9.91 -2.22
C HIS A 488 5.25 9.05 -2.70
N GLN A 489 5.17 7.82 -2.18
CA GLN A 489 4.02 6.95 -2.45
C GLN A 489 2.84 7.34 -1.58
N GLU A 490 1.68 7.49 -2.20
CA GLU A 490 0.41 7.81 -1.52
C GLU A 490 -0.58 6.65 -1.63
N VAL A 491 -1.35 6.43 -0.57
CA VAL A 491 -2.43 5.45 -0.51
C VAL A 491 -3.63 6.03 0.23
N GLN A 492 -4.82 5.88 -0.35
CA GLN A 492 -6.07 6.27 0.31
C GLN A 492 -6.60 5.09 1.13
N LEU A 493 -6.63 5.22 2.46
CA LEU A 493 -7.31 4.29 3.35
C LEU A 493 -8.79 4.66 3.46
N LYS A 494 -9.64 3.65 3.63
CA LYS A 494 -11.08 3.84 3.88
C LYS A 494 -11.42 3.27 5.25
N ALA A 495 -12.22 3.99 6.01
CA ALA A 495 -12.75 3.52 7.29
C ALA A 495 -14.27 3.32 7.17
N THR A 496 -14.78 2.31 7.86
CA THR A 496 -16.21 2.01 8.00
C THR A 496 -16.52 1.72 9.47
N GLY A 497 -17.79 1.73 9.85
CA GLY A 497 -18.19 1.56 11.24
C GLY A 497 -18.24 2.87 12.03
N GLY A 498 -18.47 2.77 13.34
CA GLY A 498 -18.88 3.91 14.15
C GLY A 498 -20.31 4.37 13.83
N CYS A 499 -20.70 5.51 14.39
CA CYS A 499 -21.93 6.23 14.00
C CYS A 499 -21.68 7.21 12.85
N ALA A 500 -20.52 7.09 12.20
CA ALA A 500 -20.09 7.89 11.07
C ALA A 500 -20.98 7.62 9.84
N LYS A 501 -21.47 8.68 9.20
CA LYS A 501 -22.21 8.61 7.94
C LYS A 501 -21.38 9.11 6.76
N ALA A 502 -20.33 9.89 7.02
CA ALA A 502 -19.43 10.44 6.02
C ALA A 502 -17.96 10.29 6.44
N SER A 503 -17.04 10.41 5.48
CA SER A 503 -15.59 10.31 5.73
C SER A 503 -15.04 11.39 6.67
N ILE A 504 -15.75 12.53 6.80
CA ILE A 504 -15.42 13.61 7.74
C ILE A 504 -15.68 13.25 9.20
N ASP A 505 -16.45 12.19 9.45
CA ASP A 505 -16.78 11.73 10.79
C ASP A 505 -15.68 10.84 11.40
N PHE A 506 -14.54 10.73 10.71
CA PHE A 506 -13.34 10.05 11.17
C PHE A 506 -12.18 11.03 11.32
N LYS A 507 -11.40 10.85 12.38
CA LYS A 507 -10.11 11.51 12.60
C LYS A 507 -9.00 10.50 12.44
N TRP A 508 -8.00 10.85 11.64
CA TRP A 508 -6.84 10.02 11.37
C TRP A 508 -5.62 10.55 12.10
N PHE A 509 -4.85 9.66 12.68
CA PHE A 509 -3.61 9.94 13.40
C PHE A 509 -2.51 9.01 12.92
N SER A 510 -1.29 9.51 12.91
CA SER A 510 -0.09 8.70 12.70
C SER A 510 0.75 8.72 13.96
N SER A 511 1.31 7.57 14.35
CA SER A 511 2.25 7.48 15.46
C SER A 511 3.54 8.27 15.19
N ASP A 512 3.93 8.43 13.92
CA ASP A 512 5.13 9.14 13.49
C ASP A 512 4.89 9.86 12.15
N MET A 513 4.74 11.18 12.23
CA MET A 513 4.47 12.05 11.07
C MET A 513 5.70 12.31 10.17
N ASP A 514 6.91 11.96 10.63
CA ASP A 514 8.15 12.08 9.86
C ASP A 514 8.38 10.85 8.97
N VAL A 515 7.95 9.68 9.41
CA VAL A 515 7.96 8.42 8.64
C VAL A 515 6.78 8.36 7.68
N LEU A 516 5.57 8.58 8.20
CA LEU A 516 4.31 8.41 7.46
C LEU A 516 3.31 9.49 7.87
N SER A 517 3.00 10.41 6.96
CA SER A 517 1.98 11.42 7.23
C SER A 517 0.60 10.95 6.77
N VAL A 518 -0.45 11.35 7.49
CA VAL A 518 -1.84 11.06 7.14
C VAL A 518 -2.65 12.34 7.00
N SER A 519 -3.49 12.42 5.97
CA SER A 519 -4.41 13.53 5.73
C SER A 519 -5.73 13.36 6.50
N THR A 520 -6.53 14.43 6.57
CA THR A 520 -7.88 14.38 7.16
C THR A 520 -8.84 13.48 6.40
N SER A 521 -8.57 13.19 5.12
CA SER A 521 -9.37 12.28 4.32
C SER A 521 -8.90 10.82 4.40
N GLY A 522 -7.80 10.52 5.11
CA GLY A 522 -7.23 9.17 5.20
C GLY A 522 -6.22 8.82 4.09
N VAL A 523 -5.64 9.82 3.42
CA VAL A 523 -4.51 9.60 2.49
C VAL A 523 -3.23 9.52 3.32
N ILE A 524 -2.54 8.39 3.25
CA ILE A 524 -1.22 8.19 3.85
C ILE A 524 -0.13 8.43 2.81
N GLN A 525 0.95 9.11 3.20
CA GLN A 525 2.08 9.44 2.33
C GLN A 525 3.40 9.04 2.99
N ALA A 526 4.18 8.22 2.28
CA ALA A 526 5.48 7.74 2.73
C ALA A 526 6.56 8.85 2.62
N LYS A 527 7.19 9.18 3.76
CA LYS A 527 8.17 10.27 3.86
C LYS A 527 9.58 9.83 4.17
N LYS A 528 9.75 8.81 5.02
CA LYS A 528 11.05 8.23 5.38
C LYS A 528 10.91 6.72 5.65
N PRO A 529 11.96 5.92 5.47
CA PRO A 529 11.95 4.51 5.87
C PRO A 529 11.74 4.38 7.38
N GLY A 530 10.87 3.45 7.79
CA GLY A 530 10.49 3.26 9.19
C GLY A 530 9.16 2.52 9.34
N LYS A 531 8.74 2.28 10.57
CA LYS A 531 7.45 1.68 10.89
C LYS A 531 6.58 2.70 11.61
N ALA A 532 5.34 2.87 11.18
CA ALA A 532 4.37 3.75 11.79
C ALA A 532 3.00 3.08 11.84
N THR A 533 2.23 3.37 12.89
CA THR A 533 0.87 2.88 13.06
C THR A 533 -0.10 4.02 12.74
N ILE A 534 -1.05 3.74 11.86
CA ILE A 534 -2.14 4.66 11.54
C ILE A 534 -3.35 4.29 12.37
N LYS A 535 -3.84 5.24 13.15
CA LYS A 535 -5.01 5.12 14.01
C LYS A 535 -6.16 5.94 13.43
N VAL A 536 -7.31 5.32 13.22
CA VAL A 536 -8.55 6.02 12.85
C VAL A 536 -9.52 5.99 14.02
N VAL A 537 -10.08 7.15 14.36
CA VAL A 537 -10.97 7.32 15.51
C VAL A 537 -12.27 7.98 15.05
N SER A 538 -13.41 7.57 15.59
CA SER A 538 -14.68 8.26 15.33
C SER A 538 -14.73 9.62 16.02
N ILE A 539 -15.33 10.63 15.38
CA ILE A 539 -15.54 11.95 16.03
C ILE A 539 -16.57 11.88 17.18
N PHE A 540 -17.45 10.88 17.16
CA PHE A 540 -18.55 10.75 18.11
C PHE A 540 -18.12 10.04 19.40
N ASP A 541 -17.09 9.22 19.32
CA ASP A 541 -16.54 8.47 20.45
C ASP A 541 -15.02 8.28 20.28
N PRO A 542 -14.18 8.89 21.14
CA PRO A 542 -12.73 8.75 21.07
C PRO A 542 -12.23 7.32 21.38
N PHE A 543 -13.04 6.49 22.03
CA PHE A 543 -12.69 5.10 22.34
C PHE A 543 -13.03 4.12 21.21
N ASN A 544 -13.81 4.55 20.22
CA ASN A 544 -14.09 3.76 19.03
C ASN A 544 -13.04 4.03 17.94
N TYR A 545 -12.03 3.16 17.88
CA TYR A 545 -10.92 3.29 16.94
C TYR A 545 -10.47 1.95 16.36
N ASP A 546 -9.70 2.03 15.26
CA ASP A 546 -8.99 0.93 14.66
C ASP A 546 -7.56 1.35 14.28
N GLU A 547 -6.65 0.39 14.22
CA GLU A 547 -5.22 0.63 14.00
C GLU A 547 -4.65 -0.32 12.94
N VAL A 548 -3.81 0.22 12.06
CA VAL A 548 -3.08 -0.56 11.05
C VAL A 548 -1.60 -0.22 11.06
N ASN A 549 -0.76 -1.26 11.02
CA ASN A 549 0.69 -1.10 10.93
C ASN A 549 1.11 -0.92 9.48
N VAL A 550 1.91 0.12 9.23
CA VAL A 550 2.45 0.46 7.92
C VAL A 550 3.97 0.51 8.01
N GLU A 551 4.63 -0.22 7.11
CA GLU A 551 6.07 -0.24 6.97
C GLU A 551 6.48 0.51 5.71
N VAL A 552 7.37 1.49 5.85
CA VAL A 552 7.97 2.22 4.73
C VAL A 552 9.39 1.71 4.54
N SER A 553 9.72 1.20 3.36
CA SER A 553 11.04 0.64 3.06
C SER A 553 11.55 1.05 1.68
N THR A 554 12.87 0.98 1.49
CA THR A 554 13.49 1.23 0.19
C THR A 554 13.42 -0.03 -0.69
N PRO A 555 13.12 0.11 -2.00
CA PRO A 555 13.12 -1.03 -2.91
C PRO A 555 14.57 -1.55 -3.10
N THR A 556 14.74 -2.87 -3.04
CA THR A 556 16.06 -3.53 -3.17
C THR A 556 16.23 -4.31 -4.46
N SER A 557 15.13 -4.77 -5.05
CA SER A 557 15.13 -5.44 -6.34
C SER A 557 13.93 -5.02 -7.18
N MET A 558 14.10 -5.11 -8.50
CA MET A 558 13.07 -4.84 -9.49
C MET A 558 12.95 -6.09 -10.37
N VAL A 559 11.71 -6.53 -10.62
CA VAL A 559 11.42 -7.77 -11.33
C VAL A 559 10.39 -7.49 -12.42
N MET A 560 10.58 -8.09 -13.60
CA MET A 560 9.58 -8.07 -14.68
C MET A 560 8.37 -8.91 -14.27
N LEU A 561 7.17 -8.38 -14.42
CA LEU A 561 5.95 -9.13 -14.16
C LEU A 561 5.74 -10.17 -15.25
N GLN A 562 5.52 -11.42 -14.83
CA GLN A 562 5.41 -12.57 -15.72
C GLN A 562 3.97 -12.83 -16.21
N ASN A 563 3.05 -11.86 -16.08
CA ASN A 563 1.67 -11.99 -16.56
C ASN A 563 1.44 -11.38 -17.95
N PHE A 564 2.49 -10.99 -18.66
CA PHE A 564 2.43 -10.37 -19.98
C PHE A 564 3.12 -11.26 -21.03
N PRO A 565 2.61 -11.29 -22.28
CA PRO A 565 3.23 -12.04 -23.35
C PRO A 565 4.57 -11.40 -23.74
N VAL A 566 5.55 -12.23 -24.11
CA VAL A 566 6.91 -11.79 -24.50
C VAL A 566 7.18 -11.89 -26.01
N GLU A 567 6.25 -12.47 -26.77
CA GLU A 567 6.33 -12.64 -28.22
C GLU A 567 5.12 -12.04 -28.91
N THR A 568 5.33 -11.43 -30.07
CA THR A 568 4.23 -10.91 -30.88
C THR A 568 4.51 -10.95 -32.38
N ILE A 569 3.48 -10.72 -33.19
CA ILE A 569 3.61 -10.56 -34.65
C ILE A 569 4.15 -9.17 -35.01
N VAL A 570 5.00 -9.09 -36.03
CA VAL A 570 5.50 -7.82 -36.59
C VAL A 570 4.32 -6.90 -36.98
N GLY A 571 4.44 -5.63 -36.62
CA GLY A 571 3.42 -4.60 -36.83
C GLY A 571 2.45 -4.43 -35.66
N SER A 572 2.63 -5.17 -34.56
CA SER A 572 1.76 -5.10 -33.37
C SER A 572 2.50 -4.60 -32.12
N HIS A 573 1.81 -4.57 -30.97
CA HIS A 573 2.33 -4.07 -29.69
C HIS A 573 2.45 -5.20 -28.65
N LEU A 574 3.53 -5.15 -27.86
CA LEU A 574 3.74 -5.93 -26.64
C LEU A 574 3.53 -5.04 -25.42
N GLU A 575 3.06 -5.62 -24.32
CA GLU A 575 2.99 -4.94 -23.02
C GLU A 575 4.02 -5.54 -22.08
N ALA A 576 4.68 -4.70 -21.29
CA ALA A 576 5.59 -5.15 -20.25
C ALA A 576 5.41 -4.28 -19.01
N ALA A 577 5.55 -4.90 -17.83
CA ALA A 577 5.49 -4.19 -16.57
C ALA A 577 6.53 -4.69 -15.59
N VAL A 578 6.93 -3.82 -14.66
CA VAL A 578 7.85 -4.16 -13.56
C VAL A 578 7.18 -3.94 -12.21
N THR A 579 7.59 -4.76 -11.25
CA THR A 579 7.27 -4.59 -9.83
C THR A 579 8.56 -4.42 -9.02
N LEU A 580 8.43 -3.77 -7.86
CA LEU A 580 9.51 -3.52 -6.91
C LEU A 580 9.33 -4.44 -5.71
N LYS A 581 10.43 -4.91 -5.13
CA LYS A 581 10.43 -5.73 -3.92
C LYS A 581 11.26 -5.11 -2.81
N ALA A 582 10.79 -5.30 -1.59
CA ALA A 582 11.49 -4.91 -0.37
C ALA A 582 12.66 -5.88 -0.07
N LEU A 583 13.49 -5.55 0.93
CA LEU A 583 14.66 -6.34 1.32
C LEU A 583 14.30 -7.79 1.73
N ASN A 584 13.13 -7.99 2.30
CA ASN A 584 12.60 -9.29 2.71
C ASN A 584 12.05 -10.13 1.54
N GLY A 585 12.01 -9.57 0.32
CA GLY A 585 11.46 -10.23 -0.86
C GLY A 585 9.97 -9.99 -1.09
N ASP A 586 9.29 -9.25 -0.19
CA ASP A 586 7.86 -8.96 -0.29
C ASP A 586 7.58 -7.91 -1.37
N SER A 587 6.44 -8.06 -2.03
CA SER A 587 5.87 -7.07 -2.96
C SER A 587 5.29 -5.89 -2.17
N PHE A 588 5.48 -4.68 -2.67
CA PHE A 588 4.84 -3.49 -2.09
C PHE A 588 3.31 -3.50 -2.30
N TYR A 589 2.57 -2.85 -1.40
CA TYR A 589 1.11 -2.71 -1.51
C TYR A 589 0.71 -1.85 -2.73
N ARG A 590 1.48 -0.78 -2.98
CA ARG A 590 1.30 0.13 -4.12
C ARG A 590 2.63 0.83 -4.43
N CYS A 591 2.91 1.09 -5.71
CA CYS A 591 4.19 1.64 -6.15
C CYS A 591 4.08 2.47 -7.45
N ASP A 592 2.89 2.97 -7.79
CA ASP A 592 2.61 3.75 -9.00
C ASP A 592 3.34 5.10 -9.05
N ALA A 593 3.74 5.65 -7.90
CA ALA A 593 4.56 6.86 -7.84
C ALA A 593 5.93 6.69 -8.53
N PHE A 594 6.40 5.45 -8.71
CA PHE A 594 7.68 5.15 -9.37
C PHE A 594 7.58 5.09 -10.90
N ASN A 595 6.38 5.15 -11.48
CA ASN A 595 6.16 4.94 -12.92
C ASN A 595 7.00 5.87 -13.80
N SER A 596 7.02 7.18 -13.50
CA SER A 596 7.75 8.18 -14.27
C SER A 596 9.28 8.13 -14.10
N TYR A 597 9.76 7.40 -13.09
CA TYR A 597 11.19 7.30 -12.76
C TYR A 597 11.84 6.04 -13.34
N ILE A 598 11.04 5.07 -13.78
CA ILE A 598 11.53 3.86 -14.42
C ILE A 598 11.66 4.12 -15.92
N LYS A 599 12.89 4.03 -16.42
CA LYS A 599 13.22 4.22 -17.83
C LYS A 599 13.30 2.88 -18.54
N TRP A 600 12.56 2.77 -19.62
CA TRP A 600 12.54 1.60 -20.49
C TRP A 600 13.49 1.81 -21.68
N LYS A 601 14.20 0.76 -22.08
CA LYS A 601 15.05 0.75 -23.27
C LYS A 601 15.07 -0.65 -23.90
N ALA A 602 14.78 -0.73 -25.19
CA ALA A 602 14.99 -1.94 -25.97
C ALA A 602 16.41 -1.98 -26.55
N GLY A 603 17.00 -3.18 -26.68
CA GLY A 603 18.34 -3.36 -27.25
C GLY A 603 18.39 -3.24 -28.78
N SER A 604 17.26 -3.24 -29.46
CA SER A 604 17.13 -3.21 -30.93
C SER A 604 16.25 -2.05 -31.37
N GLU A 605 16.59 -1.44 -32.51
CA GLU A 605 15.81 -0.35 -33.13
C GLU A 605 14.47 -0.81 -33.71
N PHE A 606 14.31 -2.12 -33.95
CA PHE A 606 13.05 -2.72 -34.40
C PHE A 606 11.98 -2.74 -33.31
N PHE A 607 12.33 -2.46 -32.05
CA PHE A 607 11.39 -2.43 -30.94
C PHE A 607 11.35 -1.00 -30.37
N THR A 608 10.30 -0.27 -30.70
CA THR A 608 10.15 1.12 -30.26
C THR A 608 9.23 1.21 -29.06
N ILE A 609 9.67 1.92 -28.04
CA ILE A 609 8.85 2.15 -26.85
C ILE A 609 7.84 3.24 -27.17
N SER A 610 6.57 2.87 -27.21
CA SER A 610 5.48 3.83 -27.32
C SER A 610 5.17 4.37 -25.93
N ASN A 611 5.23 5.69 -25.77
CA ASN A 611 4.82 6.33 -24.52
C ASN A 611 3.31 6.17 -24.38
N ALA A 612 2.90 5.13 -23.65
CA ALA A 612 1.50 4.91 -23.34
C ALA A 612 1.03 6.01 -22.37
N THR A 613 0.33 7.01 -22.90
CA THR A 613 -0.32 8.08 -22.12
C THR A 613 -1.69 7.67 -21.56
N GLY A 614 -1.96 6.36 -21.44
CA GLY A 614 -3.26 5.80 -21.04
C GLY A 614 -3.31 5.26 -19.60
N GLU A 615 -4.51 4.88 -19.15
CA GLU A 615 -4.69 4.11 -17.91
C GLU A 615 -3.93 2.77 -17.99
N ALA A 616 -3.42 2.30 -16.84
CA ALA A 616 -2.79 0.97 -16.77
C ALA A 616 -3.76 -0.09 -17.33
N PRO A 617 -3.26 -1.08 -18.09
CA PRO A 617 -4.10 -2.16 -18.60
C PRO A 617 -4.85 -2.78 -17.42
N LYS A 618 -6.18 -2.84 -17.54
CA LYS A 618 -7.01 -3.47 -16.52
C LYS A 618 -6.57 -4.93 -16.43
N PHE A 619 -6.27 -5.38 -15.22
CA PHE A 619 -6.09 -6.80 -14.92
C PHE A 619 -7.42 -7.51 -15.13
N ASP A 620 -7.74 -7.85 -16.38
CA ASP A 620 -8.78 -8.82 -16.62
C ASP A 620 -8.29 -10.15 -16.07
N LYS A 621 -9.07 -10.71 -15.15
CA LYS A 621 -8.96 -12.10 -14.69
C LYS A 621 -9.20 -13.02 -15.90
N LEU A 622 -8.24 -13.11 -16.80
CA LEU A 622 -8.17 -14.16 -17.80
C LEU A 622 -6.98 -15.04 -17.44
N VAL A 623 -7.25 -16.07 -16.64
CA VAL A 623 -7.24 -17.47 -17.04
C VAL A 623 -7.27 -18.29 -15.74
N ASN A 624 -8.29 -19.12 -15.65
CA ASN A 624 -8.53 -20.08 -14.58
C ASN A 624 -7.50 -21.22 -14.73
N THR A 625 -6.32 -21.09 -14.12
CA THR A 625 -5.35 -22.20 -14.01
C THR A 625 -4.61 -22.12 -12.68
N ASP A 626 -4.91 -23.07 -11.80
CA ASP A 626 -4.39 -23.29 -10.45
C ASP A 626 -2.89 -23.67 -10.37
N VAL A 627 -2.01 -23.19 -11.28
CA VAL A 627 -0.64 -23.76 -11.41
C VAL A 627 0.52 -22.76 -11.36
N LEU A 628 0.31 -21.44 -11.26
CA LEU A 628 1.45 -20.52 -11.19
C LEU A 628 1.42 -19.65 -9.92
N SER A 629 2.25 -20.04 -8.94
CA SER A 629 2.76 -19.18 -7.87
C SER A 629 3.70 -18.11 -8.44
N LEU A 630 3.20 -17.31 -9.39
CA LEU A 630 3.95 -16.33 -10.16
C LEU A 630 4.00 -15.01 -9.39
N VAL A 631 5.16 -14.37 -9.37
CA VAL A 631 5.50 -13.13 -8.66
C VAL A 631 4.35 -12.12 -8.68
N SER A 632 3.52 -12.15 -7.64
CA SER A 632 2.30 -11.34 -7.52
C SER A 632 2.65 -10.05 -6.81
N GLY A 633 2.76 -8.97 -7.59
CA GLY A 633 2.99 -7.61 -7.09
C GLY A 633 2.28 -6.60 -8.00
N PRO A 634 1.89 -5.43 -7.48
CA PRO A 634 1.32 -4.38 -8.32
C PRO A 634 2.35 -3.90 -9.36
N PRO A 635 1.92 -3.53 -10.58
CA PRO A 635 2.81 -2.94 -11.56
C PRO A 635 3.19 -1.52 -11.11
N CYS A 636 4.48 -1.30 -10.89
CA CYS A 636 5.03 0.00 -10.51
C CYS A 636 5.26 0.90 -11.72
N SER A 637 5.61 0.29 -12.85
CA SER A 637 5.69 0.93 -14.17
C SER A 637 5.34 -0.09 -15.23
N TRP A 638 4.74 0.38 -16.32
CA TRP A 638 4.43 -0.44 -17.49
C TRP A 638 4.69 0.35 -18.76
N THR A 639 4.87 -0.36 -19.86
CA THR A 639 5.13 0.24 -21.16
C THR A 639 4.56 -0.62 -22.28
N SER A 640 4.25 0.02 -23.41
CA SER A 640 3.85 -0.66 -24.64
C SER A 640 4.97 -0.55 -25.67
N ILE A 641 5.41 -1.68 -26.21
CA ILE A 641 6.51 -1.79 -27.16
C ILE A 641 5.95 -2.14 -28.53
N TYR A 642 6.18 -1.29 -29.53
CA TYR A 642 5.83 -1.56 -30.92
C TYR A 642 6.93 -2.36 -31.62
N ALA A 643 6.55 -3.47 -32.26
CA ALA A 643 7.45 -4.34 -33.00
C ALA A 643 7.44 -4.01 -34.50
N ALA A 644 8.41 -3.23 -34.96
CA ALA A 644 8.53 -2.78 -36.35
C ALA A 644 9.18 -3.82 -37.29
N GLY A 645 9.94 -4.78 -36.75
CA GLY A 645 10.63 -5.81 -37.54
C GLY A 645 10.86 -7.10 -36.76
N PRO A 646 11.15 -8.21 -37.47
CA PRO A 646 11.36 -9.51 -36.84
C PRO A 646 12.70 -9.58 -36.09
N GLY A 647 12.75 -10.39 -35.03
CA GLY A 647 13.96 -10.66 -34.26
C GLY A 647 13.73 -10.74 -32.76
N GLN A 648 14.81 -11.00 -32.02
CA GLN A 648 14.82 -11.07 -30.56
C GLN A 648 15.64 -9.91 -29.98
N THR A 649 15.23 -9.35 -28.85
CA THR A 649 15.99 -8.33 -28.14
C THR A 649 15.77 -8.38 -26.63
N MET A 650 16.61 -7.67 -25.89
CA MET A 650 16.48 -7.49 -24.45
C MET A 650 15.78 -6.17 -24.15
N LEU A 651 14.68 -6.25 -23.41
CA LEU A 651 14.01 -5.10 -22.84
C LEU A 651 14.59 -4.82 -21.45
N HIS A 652 15.10 -3.61 -21.24
CA HIS A 652 15.65 -3.17 -19.96
C HIS A 652 14.76 -2.12 -19.31
N ALA A 653 14.40 -2.34 -18.05
CA ALA A 653 13.81 -1.35 -17.17
C ALA A 653 14.87 -0.92 -16.13
N THR A 654 15.08 0.38 -15.99
CA THR A 654 16.10 0.94 -15.11
C THR A 654 15.51 2.02 -14.21
N LEU A 655 15.72 1.88 -12.90
CA LEU A 655 15.42 2.91 -11.91
C LEU A 655 16.76 3.42 -11.38
N SER A 656 17.07 4.69 -11.65
CA SER A 656 18.30 5.34 -11.16
C SER A 656 17.94 6.61 -10.40
N LYS A 657 18.26 6.67 -9.11
CA LYS A 657 18.06 7.87 -8.29
C LYS A 657 19.27 8.12 -7.38
N ASP A 658 19.87 9.30 -7.54
CA ASP A 658 21.02 9.75 -6.75
C ASP A 658 20.55 10.53 -5.51
N TYR A 659 21.19 10.28 -4.37
CA TYR A 659 20.94 10.99 -3.12
C TYR A 659 21.81 12.25 -3.07
N SER A 660 21.34 13.36 -3.65
CA SER A 660 22.10 14.61 -3.64
C SER A 660 22.01 15.38 -2.31
N ASP A 661 20.98 15.15 -1.48
CA ASP A 661 20.72 15.98 -0.28
C ASP A 661 20.71 15.25 1.08
N HIS A 662 20.81 13.91 1.11
CA HIS A 662 20.73 13.13 2.36
C HIS A 662 21.86 12.10 2.48
N LEU A 663 22.89 12.45 3.27
CA LEU A 663 24.13 11.71 3.53
C LEU A 663 23.98 10.29 4.13
N GLN A 664 22.77 9.77 4.31
CA GLN A 664 22.50 8.51 5.03
C GLN A 664 22.22 7.29 4.13
N TYR A 665 21.97 7.48 2.83
CA TYR A 665 21.53 6.38 1.95
C TYR A 665 22.27 6.45 0.61
N GLY A 666 22.76 5.29 0.12
CA GLY A 666 23.50 5.19 -1.15
C GLY A 666 22.59 5.19 -2.39
N PRO A 667 23.12 5.47 -3.59
CA PRO A 667 22.33 5.57 -4.83
C PRO A 667 21.56 4.27 -5.13
N ILE A 668 20.28 4.40 -5.46
CA ILE A 668 19.44 3.26 -5.86
C ILE A 668 19.56 3.11 -7.39
N VAL A 669 20.18 2.01 -7.81
CA VAL A 669 20.22 1.59 -9.22
C VAL A 669 19.65 0.18 -9.31
N LEU A 670 18.36 0.08 -9.65
CA LEU A 670 17.70 -1.20 -9.88
C LEU A 670 17.56 -1.43 -11.38
N LYS A 671 17.76 -2.67 -11.82
CA LYS A 671 17.61 -3.09 -13.21
C LYS A 671 16.79 -4.36 -13.26
N ALA A 672 15.86 -4.41 -14.21
CA ALA A 672 15.15 -5.62 -14.58
C ALA A 672 15.23 -5.77 -16.09
N SER A 673 15.26 -7.01 -16.56
CA SER A 673 15.29 -7.27 -17.99
C SER A 673 14.45 -8.49 -18.35
N SER A 674 13.85 -8.45 -19.54
CA SER A 674 13.15 -9.58 -20.14
C SER A 674 13.56 -9.73 -21.59
N HIS A 675 13.65 -10.97 -22.06
CA HIS A 675 13.70 -11.28 -23.48
C HIS A 675 12.33 -10.97 -24.09
N ILE A 676 12.34 -10.32 -25.26
CA ILE A 676 11.14 -10.11 -26.09
C ILE A 676 11.46 -10.46 -27.54
N ALA A 677 10.47 -10.93 -28.29
CA ALA A 677 10.63 -11.21 -29.71
C ALA A 677 9.44 -10.78 -30.55
N ALA A 678 9.73 -10.57 -31.83
CA ALA A 678 8.75 -10.34 -32.85
C ALA A 678 8.98 -11.32 -34.00
N TYR A 679 7.92 -11.97 -34.46
CA TYR A 679 7.97 -12.95 -35.54
C TYR A 679 7.16 -12.51 -36.75
N ALA A 680 7.59 -12.96 -37.93
CA ALA A 680 6.85 -12.76 -39.17
C ALA A 680 5.55 -13.59 -39.16
N PRO A 681 4.48 -13.17 -39.87
CA PRO A 681 3.25 -13.95 -39.98
C PRO A 681 3.53 -15.39 -40.46
N LEU A 682 2.79 -16.37 -39.91
CA LEU A 682 2.91 -17.76 -40.31
C LEU A 682 2.24 -17.98 -41.68
N LEU A 683 3.00 -18.50 -42.64
CA LEU A 683 2.59 -18.71 -44.03
C LEU A 683 2.92 -20.12 -44.47
N VAL A 684 2.04 -20.73 -45.26
CA VAL A 684 2.28 -22.01 -45.93
C VAL A 684 2.51 -21.71 -47.40
N SER A 685 3.65 -22.11 -47.96
CA SER A 685 3.97 -21.88 -49.37
C SER A 685 4.22 -23.20 -50.10
N GLN A 686 3.83 -23.26 -51.36
CA GLN A 686 4.06 -24.42 -52.20
C GLN A 686 5.50 -24.46 -52.69
N VAL A 687 6.16 -25.61 -52.58
CA VAL A 687 7.53 -25.83 -53.08
C VAL A 687 7.59 -26.89 -54.19
N GLY A 688 6.61 -27.80 -54.26
CA GLY A 688 6.54 -28.80 -55.33
C GLY A 688 6.05 -28.22 -56.67
N ASP A 689 6.72 -28.57 -57.76
CA ASP A 689 6.30 -28.24 -59.14
C ASP A 689 5.44 -29.37 -59.72
N GLY A 690 4.21 -29.04 -60.14
CA GLY A 690 3.27 -29.95 -60.78
C GLY A 690 3.44 -30.06 -62.29
N ASN A 691 4.32 -29.25 -62.88
CA ASN A 691 4.62 -29.30 -64.31
C ASN A 691 5.10 -30.71 -64.69
N GLN A 692 4.73 -31.18 -65.87
CA GLN A 692 4.99 -32.53 -66.37
C GLN A 692 4.24 -33.66 -65.63
N PHE A 693 3.62 -33.43 -64.46
CA PHE A 693 2.92 -34.44 -63.66
C PHE A 693 1.39 -34.27 -63.69
N GLY A 694 0.86 -33.67 -64.76
CA GLY A 694 -0.57 -33.44 -64.92
C GLY A 694 -1.13 -32.34 -64.00
N GLY A 695 -0.26 -31.45 -63.51
CA GLY A 695 -0.62 -30.28 -62.73
C GLY A 695 -0.08 -28.98 -63.29
N TYR A 696 -0.26 -27.90 -62.53
CA TYR A 696 0.23 -26.56 -62.86
C TYR A 696 1.69 -26.36 -62.48
N TRP A 697 2.34 -25.43 -63.18
CA TRP A 697 3.72 -25.03 -62.93
C TRP A 697 3.82 -24.02 -61.78
N CYS A 698 4.87 -24.15 -60.96
CA CYS A 698 5.23 -23.19 -59.92
C CYS A 698 6.66 -22.65 -60.15
N ASP A 699 6.78 -21.32 -60.28
CA ASP A 699 8.07 -20.64 -60.46
C ASP A 699 8.79 -20.39 -59.13
N LEU A 700 9.53 -21.39 -58.68
CA LEU A 700 10.33 -21.33 -57.46
C LEU A 700 11.41 -20.22 -57.51
N ALA A 701 12.04 -20.04 -58.67
CA ALA A 701 13.17 -19.11 -58.82
C ALA A 701 12.71 -17.64 -58.77
N LYS A 702 11.53 -17.34 -59.34
CA LYS A 702 10.92 -16.02 -59.25
C LYS A 702 10.35 -15.73 -57.86
N GLN A 703 9.75 -16.71 -57.19
CA GLN A 703 9.28 -16.57 -55.81
C GLN A 703 10.42 -16.30 -54.82
N GLU A 704 11.58 -16.93 -55.01
CA GLU A 704 12.78 -16.65 -54.22
C GLU A 704 13.40 -15.27 -54.53
N ALA A 705 13.37 -14.82 -55.80
CA ALA A 705 13.97 -13.55 -56.22
C ALA A 705 13.12 -12.31 -55.87
N GLU A 706 11.79 -12.43 -55.87
CA GLU A 706 10.87 -11.31 -55.60
C GLU A 706 10.46 -11.19 -54.12
N ALA A 707 10.86 -12.13 -53.25
CA ALA A 707 10.48 -12.19 -51.82
C ALA A 707 8.95 -12.12 -51.58
N GLN A 708 8.15 -12.44 -52.60
CA GLN A 708 6.69 -12.50 -52.55
C GLN A 708 6.27 -13.97 -52.51
N LEU A 709 6.40 -14.58 -51.34
CA LEU A 709 5.85 -15.92 -51.12
C LEU A 709 4.34 -15.81 -50.93
N GLU A 710 3.59 -16.30 -51.92
CA GLU A 710 2.15 -16.42 -51.84
C GLU A 710 1.75 -17.48 -50.81
N ASN A 711 0.72 -17.16 -50.03
CA ASN A 711 0.13 -18.07 -49.07
C ASN A 711 -0.79 -19.07 -49.78
N LEU A 712 -0.53 -20.36 -49.60
CA LEU A 712 -1.34 -21.45 -50.12
C LEU A 712 -2.48 -21.75 -49.15
N ASP A 713 -3.71 -21.42 -49.54
CA ASP A 713 -4.91 -21.73 -48.71
C ASP A 713 -5.60 -23.04 -49.12
N LYS A 714 -5.46 -23.44 -50.39
CA LYS A 714 -6.09 -24.66 -50.95
C LYS A 714 -5.13 -25.44 -51.82
N LEU A 715 -5.16 -26.76 -51.69
CA LEU A 715 -4.34 -27.71 -52.42
C LEU A 715 -5.20 -28.85 -52.97
N TYR A 716 -5.13 -29.08 -54.27
CA TYR A 716 -5.87 -30.15 -54.96
C TYR A 716 -4.90 -31.23 -55.43
N LEU A 717 -5.08 -32.48 -54.99
CA LEU A 717 -4.23 -33.61 -55.37
C LEU A 717 -5.06 -34.79 -55.86
N ALA A 718 -4.54 -35.49 -56.88
CA ALA A 718 -5.09 -36.77 -57.27
C ALA A 718 -4.74 -37.87 -56.25
N PRO A 719 -5.54 -38.95 -56.17
CA PRO A 719 -5.23 -40.09 -55.32
C PRO A 719 -3.83 -40.65 -55.59
N ALA A 720 -3.12 -41.08 -54.56
CA ALA A 720 -1.76 -41.63 -54.62
C ALA A 720 -0.68 -40.66 -55.10
N THR A 721 -0.96 -39.36 -55.23
CA THR A 721 0.05 -38.34 -55.50
C THR A 721 0.46 -37.59 -54.23
N HIS A 722 1.56 -36.85 -54.32
CA HIS A 722 2.07 -36.03 -53.23
C HIS A 722 2.57 -34.68 -53.74
N LEU A 723 2.67 -33.72 -52.82
CA LEU A 723 3.25 -32.41 -53.07
C LEU A 723 3.98 -31.91 -51.82
N ASP A 724 5.10 -31.23 -52.04
CA ASP A 724 5.91 -30.65 -50.97
C ASP A 724 5.53 -29.18 -50.74
N VAL A 725 5.32 -28.81 -49.48
CA VAL A 725 5.00 -27.44 -49.02
C VAL A 725 5.97 -27.03 -47.92
N MET A 726 6.21 -25.73 -47.76
CA MET A 726 7.12 -25.19 -46.75
C MET A 726 6.38 -24.21 -45.83
N LEU A 727 6.57 -24.41 -44.52
CA LEU A 727 6.05 -23.54 -43.48
C LEU A 727 7.08 -22.44 -43.15
N LEU A 728 6.70 -21.19 -43.34
CA LEU A 728 7.53 -20.00 -43.16
C LEU A 728 6.94 -19.05 -42.13
N GLY A 729 7.79 -18.30 -41.43
CA GLY A 729 7.38 -17.39 -40.36
C GLY A 729 6.88 -18.11 -39.11
N GLY A 730 6.13 -17.38 -38.28
CA GLY A 730 5.73 -17.77 -36.93
C GLY A 730 6.85 -17.67 -35.90
N PRO A 731 6.53 -17.94 -34.62
CA PRO A 731 7.50 -17.92 -33.53
C PRO A 731 8.71 -18.81 -33.83
N GLU A 732 9.91 -18.30 -33.53
CA GLU A 732 11.16 -19.05 -33.61
C GLU A 732 11.51 -19.65 -32.26
N LYS A 733 12.42 -20.64 -32.23
CA LYS A 733 12.83 -21.30 -30.98
C LYS A 733 13.39 -20.29 -29.98
N TRP A 734 12.76 -20.19 -28.81
CA TRP A 734 13.12 -19.21 -27.78
C TRP A 734 14.50 -19.47 -27.15
N GLY A 735 14.80 -20.72 -26.77
CA GLY A 735 16.06 -21.07 -26.11
C GLY A 735 16.03 -22.45 -25.43
N ARG A 736 17.07 -22.76 -24.64
CA ARG A 736 17.07 -23.98 -23.81
C ARG A 736 16.11 -23.78 -22.63
N GLY A 737 15.21 -24.73 -22.39
CA GLY A 737 14.24 -24.67 -21.27
C GLY A 737 12.83 -24.24 -21.66
N VAL A 738 12.58 -23.97 -22.94
CA VAL A 738 11.24 -23.69 -23.49
C VAL A 738 10.94 -24.72 -24.58
N ASP A 739 9.84 -25.44 -24.44
CA ASP A 739 9.41 -26.43 -25.43
C ASP A 739 8.88 -25.74 -26.69
N PHE A 740 9.37 -26.17 -27.86
CA PHE A 740 8.99 -25.63 -29.16
C PHE A 740 8.10 -26.62 -29.91
N ILE A 741 6.93 -26.15 -30.33
CA ILE A 741 5.97 -26.89 -31.13
C ILE A 741 6.14 -26.48 -32.59
N ASP A 742 6.27 -27.48 -33.46
CA ASP A 742 6.16 -27.37 -34.91
C ASP A 742 5.51 -28.66 -35.41
N THR A 743 4.18 -28.66 -35.37
CA THR A 743 3.37 -29.86 -35.58
C THR A 743 2.25 -29.56 -36.57
N VAL A 744 1.85 -30.58 -37.32
CA VAL A 744 0.70 -30.54 -38.20
C VAL A 744 -0.36 -31.50 -37.68
N GLN A 745 -1.62 -31.04 -37.64
CA GLN A 745 -2.78 -31.85 -37.29
C GLN A 745 -3.71 -31.92 -38.50
N SER A 746 -4.20 -33.12 -38.83
CA SER A 746 -5.17 -33.35 -39.89
C SER A 746 -6.57 -33.61 -39.31
N PHE A 747 -7.56 -32.90 -39.83
CA PHE A 747 -8.97 -33.10 -39.49
C PHE A 747 -9.76 -33.50 -40.75
N ASP A 748 -10.57 -34.55 -40.63
CA ASP A 748 -11.56 -34.94 -41.64
C ASP A 748 -12.91 -34.27 -41.29
N GLN A 749 -13.67 -33.86 -42.31
CA GLN A 749 -14.95 -33.17 -42.14
C GLN A 749 -16.01 -34.05 -41.47
N GLU A 750 -15.81 -35.38 -41.45
CA GLU A 750 -16.74 -36.34 -40.84
C GLU A 750 -16.25 -36.94 -39.50
N HIS A 751 -14.94 -37.04 -39.20
CA HIS A 751 -14.39 -37.71 -38.00
C HIS A 751 -13.22 -36.93 -37.34
N ALA A 752 -13.10 -37.03 -36.00
CA ALA A 752 -12.03 -36.41 -35.21
C ALA A 752 -10.70 -37.20 -35.31
N SER A 753 -9.63 -36.48 -35.71
CA SER A 753 -8.21 -36.90 -35.87
C SER A 753 -7.99 -38.24 -36.59
N VAL A 754 -7.50 -38.17 -37.83
CA VAL A 754 -7.26 -39.34 -38.66
C VAL A 754 -5.80 -39.36 -39.11
N GLU A 755 -4.93 -39.97 -38.30
CA GLU A 755 -3.49 -40.08 -38.60
C GLU A 755 -3.18 -41.05 -39.76
N ASP A 756 -4.14 -41.90 -40.16
CA ASP A 756 -3.91 -43.00 -41.11
C ASP A 756 -4.37 -42.75 -42.56
N GLU A 757 -5.01 -41.60 -42.88
CA GLU A 757 -5.66 -41.39 -44.20
C GLU A 757 -5.03 -40.27 -45.08
N VAL A 758 -4.32 -39.33 -44.47
CA VAL A 758 -3.49 -38.32 -45.15
C VAL A 758 -2.13 -38.31 -44.49
N ILE A 759 -1.08 -38.72 -45.22
CA ILE A 759 0.27 -38.74 -44.66
C ILE A 759 0.93 -37.38 -44.90
N VAL A 760 1.16 -36.65 -43.81
CA VAL A 760 2.00 -35.45 -43.80
C VAL A 760 3.35 -35.79 -43.17
N GLN A 761 4.41 -35.84 -43.99
CA GLN A 761 5.76 -36.17 -43.53
C GLN A 761 6.64 -34.93 -43.45
N LEU A 762 7.25 -34.66 -42.29
CA LEU A 762 8.28 -33.64 -42.17
C LEU A 762 9.60 -34.15 -42.78
N LEU A 763 10.04 -33.51 -43.87
CA LEU A 763 11.26 -33.89 -44.61
C LEU A 763 12.51 -33.19 -44.08
N SER A 764 12.41 -31.91 -43.72
CA SER A 764 13.53 -31.07 -43.25
C SER A 764 13.02 -29.89 -42.45
N SER A 765 13.80 -29.42 -41.47
CA SER A 765 13.49 -28.26 -40.63
C SER A 765 14.61 -27.20 -40.58
N LYS A 766 15.62 -27.30 -41.46
CA LYS A 766 16.82 -26.43 -41.39
C LYS A 766 16.62 -25.00 -41.88
N TYR A 767 15.72 -24.77 -42.83
CA TYR A 767 15.49 -23.47 -43.48
C TYR A 767 13.99 -23.17 -43.65
N GLY A 768 13.20 -23.57 -42.64
CA GLY A 768 11.75 -23.74 -42.76
C GLY A 768 11.39 -25.22 -42.69
N SER A 769 10.15 -25.49 -42.28
CA SER A 769 9.66 -26.86 -42.08
C SER A 769 9.01 -27.33 -43.37
N LEU A 770 9.74 -28.19 -44.08
CA LEU A 770 9.34 -28.77 -45.36
C LEU A 770 8.49 -30.02 -45.09
N TYR A 771 7.24 -29.95 -45.49
CA TYR A 771 6.25 -31.01 -45.31
C TYR A 771 5.87 -31.62 -46.67
N ARG A 772 5.85 -32.95 -46.75
CA ARG A 772 5.30 -33.71 -47.88
C ARG A 772 3.87 -34.12 -47.56
N ILE A 773 2.91 -33.60 -48.32
CA ILE A 773 1.50 -33.93 -48.20
C ILE A 773 1.16 -35.00 -49.23
N SER A 774 0.73 -36.17 -48.77
CA SER A 774 0.39 -37.31 -49.65
C SER A 774 -1.10 -37.64 -49.56
N CYS A 775 -1.72 -37.79 -50.73
CA CYS A 775 -3.14 -38.09 -50.84
C CYS A 775 -3.38 -39.61 -50.83
N GLN A 776 -3.80 -40.19 -49.69
CA GLN A 776 -4.04 -41.64 -49.56
C GLN A 776 -5.51 -42.07 -49.52
N LYS A 777 -6.44 -41.15 -49.29
CA LYS A 777 -7.88 -41.38 -49.36
C LYS A 777 -8.58 -40.20 -50.03
N LEU A 778 -9.68 -40.47 -50.71
CA LEU A 778 -10.55 -39.43 -51.29
C LEU A 778 -11.29 -38.67 -50.18
N GLY A 779 -11.32 -37.34 -50.28
CA GLY A 779 -11.99 -36.51 -49.27
C GLY A 779 -11.46 -35.08 -49.22
N ASN A 780 -12.04 -34.29 -48.31
CA ASN A 780 -11.62 -32.93 -48.00
C ASN A 780 -11.04 -32.92 -46.59
N PHE A 781 -9.81 -32.44 -46.44
CA PHE A 781 -9.07 -32.46 -45.18
C PHE A 781 -8.59 -31.06 -44.84
N GLU A 782 -8.69 -30.68 -43.57
CA GLU A 782 -8.10 -29.45 -43.04
C GLU A 782 -6.79 -29.78 -42.33
N LEU A 783 -5.69 -29.23 -42.81
CA LEU A 783 -4.36 -29.37 -42.22
C LEU A 783 -4.05 -28.11 -41.40
N ILE A 784 -3.95 -28.25 -40.08
CA ILE A 784 -3.63 -27.15 -39.16
C ILE A 784 -2.16 -27.25 -38.75
N PHE A 785 -1.35 -26.31 -39.26
CA PHE A 785 0.04 -26.15 -38.87
C PHE A 785 0.11 -25.28 -37.62
N LYS A 786 0.68 -25.83 -36.54
CA LYS A 786 0.91 -25.11 -35.28
C LYS A 786 2.40 -24.90 -35.09
N ARG A 787 2.79 -23.65 -34.89
CA ARG A 787 4.18 -23.27 -34.62
C ARG A 787 4.24 -22.30 -33.44
N GLY A 788 5.06 -22.60 -32.44
CA GLY A 788 5.08 -21.78 -31.22
C GLY A 788 5.99 -22.25 -30.11
N ASN A 789 6.12 -21.39 -29.09
CA ASN A 789 6.83 -21.67 -27.84
C ASN A 789 5.82 -21.87 -26.69
N LEU A 790 6.04 -22.91 -25.87
CA LEU A 790 5.28 -23.17 -24.65
C LEU A 790 5.79 -22.37 -23.46
N ILE A 791 5.21 -22.58 -22.27
CA ILE A 791 5.67 -21.92 -21.03
C ILE A 791 7.04 -22.50 -20.63
N GLY A 792 7.98 -21.63 -20.25
CA GLY A 792 9.26 -22.01 -19.64
C GLY A 792 9.85 -20.87 -18.81
N ASP A 793 11.09 -21.02 -18.34
CA ASP A 793 11.68 -20.15 -17.29
C ASP A 793 11.65 -18.65 -17.64
N ASP A 794 12.03 -18.28 -18.87
CA ASP A 794 12.04 -16.90 -19.39
C ASP A 794 10.95 -16.65 -20.44
N HIS A 795 9.92 -17.51 -20.48
CA HIS A 795 8.80 -17.43 -21.43
C HIS A 795 7.48 -17.73 -20.70
N PRO A 796 6.84 -16.69 -20.11
CA PRO A 796 5.81 -16.91 -19.10
C PRO A 796 4.41 -17.28 -19.63
N LEU A 797 4.10 -16.90 -20.88
CA LEU A 797 2.83 -17.20 -21.54
C LEU A 797 3.09 -17.87 -22.88
N PRO A 798 2.34 -18.90 -23.29
CA PRO A 798 2.58 -19.60 -24.55
C PRO A 798 2.30 -18.68 -25.76
N ALA A 799 3.17 -18.76 -26.76
CA ALA A 799 3.07 -18.02 -28.02
C ALA A 799 2.95 -19.02 -29.17
N ILE A 800 1.71 -19.39 -29.51
CA ILE A 800 1.40 -20.38 -30.54
C ILE A 800 0.59 -19.72 -31.65
N VAL A 801 1.05 -19.88 -32.89
CA VAL A 801 0.34 -19.43 -34.08
C VAL A 801 -0.09 -20.66 -34.89
N GLU A 802 -1.31 -20.61 -35.41
CA GLU A 802 -1.90 -21.67 -36.21
C GLU A 802 -2.21 -21.15 -37.62
N LYS A 803 -1.97 -21.99 -38.64
CA LYS A 803 -2.33 -21.72 -40.03
C LYS A 803 -2.96 -22.96 -40.66
N SER A 804 -4.13 -22.81 -41.26
CA SER A 804 -4.83 -23.90 -41.94
C SER A 804 -4.58 -23.92 -43.45
N LEU A 805 -4.47 -25.13 -44.00
CA LEU A 805 -4.42 -25.43 -45.43
C LEU A 805 -5.51 -26.46 -45.75
N TRP A 806 -6.34 -26.18 -46.75
CA TRP A 806 -7.36 -27.11 -47.22
C TRP A 806 -6.80 -28.05 -48.28
N LEU A 807 -6.76 -29.35 -47.99
CA LEU A 807 -6.39 -30.40 -48.93
C LEU A 807 -7.64 -31.07 -49.49
N VAL A 808 -7.77 -31.08 -50.81
CA VAL A 808 -8.83 -31.80 -51.52
C VAL A 808 -8.22 -32.93 -52.33
N CYS A 809 -8.56 -34.15 -51.94
CA CYS A 809 -8.14 -35.39 -52.55
C CYS A 809 -9.25 -35.93 -53.45
N SER A 810 -9.13 -35.73 -54.76
CA SER A 810 -10.18 -36.11 -55.70
C SER A 810 -9.64 -36.55 -57.06
N PHE A 811 -10.43 -37.40 -57.73
CA PHE A 811 -10.19 -37.68 -59.14
C PHE A 811 -10.47 -36.43 -59.99
N PRO A 812 -9.71 -36.20 -61.08
CA PRO A 812 -10.07 -35.16 -62.02
C PRO A 812 -11.50 -35.40 -62.54
N ALA A 813 -12.32 -34.35 -62.56
CA ALA A 813 -13.63 -34.40 -63.24
C ALA A 813 -13.45 -34.26 -64.75
N SER A 814 -12.38 -33.61 -65.19
CA SER A 814 -11.99 -33.50 -66.59
C SER A 814 -10.49 -33.34 -66.75
N ILE A 815 -9.99 -33.52 -67.97
CA ILE A 815 -8.63 -33.13 -68.33
C ILE A 815 -8.69 -32.03 -69.39
N VAL A 816 -7.64 -31.23 -69.47
CA VAL A 816 -7.50 -30.19 -70.49
C VAL A 816 -6.14 -30.31 -71.14
N LEU A 817 -6.11 -30.19 -72.47
CA LEU A 817 -4.88 -30.20 -73.25
C LEU A 817 -4.32 -28.79 -73.47
N VAL A 818 -3.03 -28.65 -73.20
CA VAL A 818 -2.20 -27.48 -73.48
C VAL A 818 -1.24 -27.86 -74.60
N ALA A 819 -1.17 -27.04 -75.64
CA ALA A 819 -0.35 -27.30 -76.82
C ALA A 819 0.58 -26.12 -77.08
N ASP A 820 1.83 -26.45 -77.38
CA ASP A 820 2.90 -25.53 -77.79
C ASP A 820 3.30 -24.46 -76.75
N GLU A 821 3.09 -24.79 -75.48
CA GLU A 821 3.47 -23.94 -74.35
C GLU A 821 4.62 -24.57 -73.57
N PRO A 822 5.61 -23.79 -73.11
CA PRO A 822 6.82 -24.32 -72.46
C PRO A 822 6.53 -24.96 -71.10
N VAL A 823 5.56 -24.42 -70.35
CA VAL A 823 5.15 -24.88 -69.01
C VAL A 823 3.65 -24.74 -68.83
N ASN A 824 3.10 -25.45 -67.84
CA ASN A 824 1.67 -25.42 -67.53
C ASN A 824 1.31 -24.22 -66.63
N GLU A 825 1.39 -22.99 -67.14
CA GLU A 825 1.01 -21.80 -66.36
C GLU A 825 -0.51 -21.76 -66.06
N ARG A 826 -0.89 -21.16 -64.90
CA ARG A 826 -2.30 -21.13 -64.46
C ARG A 826 -3.22 -20.36 -65.41
N ASN A 827 -2.78 -19.22 -65.93
CA ASN A 827 -3.47 -18.42 -66.96
C ASN A 827 -3.77 -19.22 -68.25
N ILE A 828 -2.80 -20.03 -68.70
CA ILE A 828 -2.90 -20.88 -69.90
C ILE A 828 -3.91 -22.00 -69.65
N ILE A 829 -3.82 -22.66 -68.49
CA ILE A 829 -4.77 -23.70 -68.08
C ILE A 829 -6.19 -23.12 -68.01
N GLN A 830 -6.38 -21.97 -67.37
CA GLN A 830 -7.66 -21.28 -67.28
C GLN A 830 -8.26 -21.00 -68.67
N SER A 831 -7.43 -20.50 -69.58
CA SER A 831 -7.83 -20.22 -70.97
C SER A 831 -8.21 -21.49 -71.73
N ALA A 832 -7.54 -22.61 -71.44
CA ALA A 832 -7.83 -23.90 -72.05
C ALA A 832 -9.11 -24.56 -71.47
N ILE A 833 -9.40 -24.35 -70.17
CA ILE A 833 -10.66 -24.76 -69.51
C ILE A 833 -11.85 -24.03 -70.14
N GLN A 834 -11.74 -22.72 -70.35
CA GLN A 834 -12.82 -21.88 -70.89
C GLN A 834 -13.13 -22.11 -72.38
N GLY A 835 -12.27 -22.84 -73.10
CA GLY A 835 -12.47 -23.09 -74.52
C GLY A 835 -13.73 -23.91 -74.82
N GLU A 836 -14.55 -23.46 -75.77
CA GLU A 836 -15.74 -24.20 -76.21
C GLU A 836 -15.36 -25.60 -76.75
N ARG A 837 -16.14 -26.62 -76.37
CA ARG A 837 -15.92 -28.02 -76.78
C ARG A 837 -17.08 -28.53 -77.62
N GLY A 838 -16.78 -29.11 -78.78
CA GLY A 838 -17.74 -29.78 -79.66
C GLY A 838 -17.98 -31.25 -79.30
N PRO A 839 -18.74 -32.00 -80.13
CA PRO A 839 -18.96 -33.44 -79.93
C PRO A 839 -17.62 -34.20 -79.90
N GLY A 840 -17.47 -35.09 -78.92
CA GLY A 840 -16.21 -35.80 -78.67
C GLY A 840 -15.14 -34.99 -77.94
N ARG A 841 -15.53 -33.90 -77.25
CA ARG A 841 -14.65 -33.02 -76.45
C ARG A 841 -13.52 -32.38 -77.27
N ILE A 842 -13.73 -32.19 -78.56
CA ILE A 842 -12.77 -31.51 -79.42
C ILE A 842 -12.92 -30.00 -79.25
N ARG A 843 -11.84 -29.29 -78.95
CA ARG A 843 -11.81 -27.82 -78.89
C ARG A 843 -12.34 -27.21 -80.19
N ALA A 844 -13.29 -26.29 -80.07
CA ALA A 844 -13.95 -25.66 -81.22
C ALA A 844 -12.96 -24.84 -82.04
N THR A 845 -12.13 -24.05 -81.36
CA THR A 845 -11.03 -23.29 -81.94
C THR A 845 -9.78 -24.16 -82.11
N PRO A 846 -9.23 -24.29 -83.32
CA PRO A 846 -7.97 -24.99 -83.52
C PRO A 846 -6.80 -24.16 -82.97
N VAL A 847 -5.79 -24.83 -82.41
CA VAL A 847 -4.51 -24.23 -82.01
C VAL A 847 -3.63 -24.19 -83.26
N THR A 848 -3.22 -23.00 -83.68
CA THR A 848 -2.42 -22.82 -84.89
C THR A 848 -0.94 -22.97 -84.55
N VAL A 849 -0.27 -23.89 -85.24
CA VAL A 849 1.14 -24.21 -85.02
C VAL A 849 1.89 -24.29 -86.34
N ALA A 850 3.16 -23.90 -86.33
CA ALA A 850 3.98 -23.99 -87.53
C ALA A 850 4.47 -25.41 -87.78
N ASN A 851 4.50 -25.81 -89.04
CA ASN A 851 4.98 -27.10 -89.48
C ASN A 851 6.53 -27.19 -89.41
N GLY A 852 7.11 -28.39 -89.48
CA GLY A 852 8.56 -28.58 -89.48
C GLY A 852 9.29 -28.40 -88.14
N ARG A 853 8.58 -28.34 -87.01
CA ARG A 853 9.15 -28.28 -85.65
C ARG A 853 8.57 -29.35 -84.73
N THR A 854 9.21 -29.59 -83.59
CA THR A 854 8.64 -30.39 -82.50
C THR A 854 7.97 -29.47 -81.49
N ILE A 855 6.73 -29.79 -81.11
CA ILE A 855 5.95 -29.03 -80.12
C ILE A 855 5.66 -29.89 -78.89
N ARG A 856 5.48 -29.24 -77.74
CA ARG A 856 5.06 -29.88 -76.48
C ARG A 856 3.53 -29.98 -76.44
N ILE A 857 3.02 -31.14 -76.07
CA ILE A 857 1.60 -31.35 -75.75
C ILE A 857 1.52 -31.87 -74.32
N ALA A 858 0.83 -31.17 -73.45
CA ALA A 858 0.62 -31.56 -72.06
C ALA A 858 -0.86 -31.67 -71.74
N ALA A 859 -1.19 -32.57 -70.83
CA ALA A 859 -2.51 -32.66 -70.22
C ALA A 859 -2.43 -32.12 -68.78
N VAL A 860 -3.53 -31.57 -68.29
CA VAL A 860 -3.68 -31.12 -66.90
C VAL A 860 -5.01 -31.63 -66.36
N GLY A 861 -5.01 -32.18 -65.15
CA GLY A 861 -6.21 -32.65 -64.47
C GLY A 861 -6.97 -31.49 -63.83
N ILE A 862 -8.28 -31.45 -64.05
CA ILE A 862 -9.17 -30.38 -63.55
C ILE A 862 -10.23 -31.00 -62.64
N THR A 863 -10.44 -30.38 -61.49
CA THR A 863 -11.48 -30.77 -60.52
C THR A 863 -12.89 -30.42 -61.01
N ASP A 864 -13.90 -30.90 -60.31
CA ASP A 864 -15.31 -30.55 -60.55
C ASP A 864 -15.60 -29.05 -60.33
N SER A 865 -14.85 -28.42 -59.43
CA SER A 865 -14.90 -26.97 -59.16
C SER A 865 -14.26 -26.12 -60.27
N GLY A 866 -13.60 -26.73 -61.25
CA GLY A 866 -12.89 -26.02 -62.32
C GLY A 866 -11.45 -25.62 -61.98
N GLU A 867 -10.96 -25.99 -60.78
CA GLU A 867 -9.57 -25.74 -60.36
C GLU A 867 -8.62 -26.82 -60.88
N ALA A 868 -7.38 -26.42 -61.20
CA ALA A 868 -6.34 -27.34 -61.67
C ALA A 868 -5.74 -28.13 -60.50
N LEU A 869 -5.59 -29.44 -60.69
CA LEU A 869 -4.86 -30.30 -59.76
C LEU A 869 -3.37 -29.93 -59.73
N ALA A 870 -2.74 -30.00 -58.57
CA ALA A 870 -1.30 -29.77 -58.44
C ALA A 870 -0.47 -30.97 -58.90
N ASN A 871 -1.01 -32.19 -58.78
CA ASN A 871 -0.33 -33.41 -59.25
C ASN A 871 -1.36 -34.51 -59.56
N SER A 872 -1.32 -35.01 -60.80
CA SER A 872 -2.21 -36.06 -61.33
C SER A 872 -1.45 -37.29 -61.84
N SER A 873 -0.16 -37.39 -61.56
CA SER A 873 0.76 -38.40 -62.12
C SER A 873 0.42 -39.87 -61.84
N SER A 874 -0.43 -40.15 -60.85
CA SER A 874 -0.90 -41.51 -60.55
C SER A 874 -1.84 -42.10 -61.61
N LEU A 875 -2.39 -41.25 -62.48
CA LEU A 875 -3.29 -41.62 -63.56
C LEU A 875 -2.52 -41.71 -64.89
N HIS A 876 -2.78 -42.75 -65.67
CA HIS A 876 -2.18 -42.93 -66.99
C HIS A 876 -3.05 -42.34 -68.10
N LEU A 877 -2.41 -41.79 -69.14
CA LEU A 877 -3.07 -41.27 -70.33
C LEU A 877 -2.76 -42.10 -71.56
N LYS A 878 -3.80 -42.33 -72.36
CA LYS A 878 -3.70 -42.83 -73.73
C LYS A 878 -3.76 -41.66 -74.70
N TRP A 879 -2.74 -41.56 -75.54
CA TRP A 879 -2.62 -40.53 -76.56
C TRP A 879 -2.94 -41.09 -77.95
N GLU A 880 -3.80 -40.38 -78.69
CA GLU A 880 -4.25 -40.78 -80.02
C GLU A 880 -4.11 -39.62 -81.00
N LEU A 881 -3.65 -39.92 -82.22
CA LEU A 881 -3.60 -38.98 -83.33
C LEU A 881 -4.66 -39.36 -84.35
N SER A 882 -5.45 -38.39 -84.78
CA SER A 882 -6.51 -38.58 -85.78
C SER A 882 -6.39 -37.54 -86.89
N SER A 883 -6.51 -38.00 -88.13
CA SER A 883 -6.29 -37.18 -89.34
C SER A 883 -4.90 -36.54 -89.46
N CYS A 884 -3.88 -37.09 -88.79
CA CYS A 884 -2.51 -36.55 -88.78
C CYS A 884 -1.54 -37.26 -89.75
N ASN A 885 -2.04 -38.09 -90.66
CA ASN A 885 -1.20 -38.86 -91.59
C ASN A 885 -0.35 -37.92 -92.46
N ARG A 886 0.98 -38.09 -92.43
CA ARG A 886 1.98 -37.20 -93.07
C ARG A 886 2.06 -35.76 -92.51
N LEU A 887 1.27 -35.44 -91.48
CA LEU A 887 1.28 -34.13 -90.82
C LEU A 887 2.09 -34.15 -89.52
N ALA A 888 1.91 -35.17 -88.68
CA ALA A 888 2.59 -35.24 -87.38
C ALA A 888 2.72 -36.68 -86.85
N PHE A 889 3.74 -36.92 -86.03
CA PHE A 889 3.94 -38.19 -85.31
C PHE A 889 4.65 -37.95 -83.96
N TRP A 890 4.51 -38.87 -83.02
CA TRP A 890 5.12 -38.77 -81.68
C TRP A 890 6.64 -38.93 -81.73
N ASP A 891 7.38 -38.11 -80.96
CA ASP A 891 8.84 -38.21 -80.86
C ASP A 891 9.26 -39.36 -79.94
N ILE A 892 9.59 -40.51 -80.54
CA ILE A 892 10.00 -41.74 -79.86
C ILE A 892 11.38 -41.60 -79.17
N ASN A 893 12.23 -40.67 -79.61
CA ASN A 893 13.57 -40.50 -79.05
C ASN A 893 13.54 -39.68 -77.75
N HIS A 894 12.64 -38.69 -77.65
CA HIS A 894 12.42 -37.93 -76.42
C HIS A 894 11.74 -38.74 -75.31
N GLU A 895 10.87 -39.70 -75.68
CA GLU A 895 10.21 -40.63 -74.72
C GLU A 895 11.21 -41.50 -73.92
N ARG A 896 12.43 -41.75 -74.43
CA ARG A 896 13.46 -42.54 -73.73
C ARG A 896 14.35 -41.74 -72.78
N GLN A 897 14.42 -40.42 -72.93
CA GLN A 897 15.41 -39.59 -72.23
C GLN A 897 14.83 -38.63 -71.19
N ARG A 898 13.53 -38.28 -71.23
CA ARG A 898 12.98 -37.21 -70.36
C ARG A 898 11.61 -37.43 -69.71
N SER A 899 10.74 -38.30 -70.19
CA SER A 899 9.38 -38.42 -69.62
C SER A 899 9.35 -39.34 -68.39
N GLN A 900 9.38 -38.75 -67.19
CA GLN A 900 9.03 -39.43 -65.93
C GLN A 900 7.51 -39.71 -65.80
N SER A 901 6.68 -39.10 -66.65
CA SER A 901 5.21 -39.15 -66.58
C SER A 901 4.56 -39.18 -67.98
N ASP A 902 3.37 -39.80 -68.08
CA ASP A 902 2.55 -39.90 -69.31
C ASP A 902 1.72 -38.63 -69.62
N TRP A 903 1.76 -37.62 -68.74
CA TRP A 903 0.97 -36.40 -68.87
C TRP A 903 1.55 -35.36 -69.84
N GLU A 904 2.74 -35.62 -70.37
CA GLU A 904 3.40 -34.79 -71.36
C GLU A 904 3.99 -35.63 -72.48
N ARG A 905 3.83 -35.17 -73.72
CA ARG A 905 4.45 -35.76 -74.91
C ARG A 905 4.91 -34.70 -75.89
N PHE A 906 5.82 -35.09 -76.77
CA PHE A 906 6.36 -34.24 -77.82
C PHE A 906 5.91 -34.72 -79.18
N LEU A 907 5.35 -33.81 -79.97
CA LEU A 907 4.79 -34.09 -81.29
C LEU A 907 5.67 -33.46 -82.38
N VAL A 908 6.23 -34.28 -83.27
CA VAL A 908 7.03 -33.83 -84.41
C VAL A 908 6.10 -33.48 -85.56
N LEU A 909 6.08 -32.21 -85.97
CA LEU A 909 5.27 -31.70 -87.08
C LEU A 909 6.08 -31.79 -88.37
N GLN A 910 5.58 -32.52 -89.36
CA GLN A 910 6.19 -32.63 -90.69
C GLN A 910 5.91 -31.38 -91.52
N ASN A 911 6.64 -31.19 -92.62
CA ASN A 911 6.55 -29.99 -93.47
C ASN A 911 5.33 -30.01 -94.42
N GLU A 912 4.14 -30.30 -93.88
CA GLU A 912 2.86 -30.34 -94.59
C GLU A 912 1.85 -29.47 -93.84
N THR A 913 0.80 -28.99 -94.51
CA THR A 913 -0.25 -28.15 -93.91
C THR A 913 -1.57 -28.90 -93.82
N GLY A 914 -2.32 -28.68 -92.75
CA GLY A 914 -3.57 -29.40 -92.54
C GLY A 914 -4.04 -29.40 -91.10
N LEU A 915 -5.16 -30.07 -90.87
CA LEU A 915 -5.76 -30.23 -89.55
C LEU A 915 -5.39 -31.60 -88.97
N CYS A 916 -4.65 -31.60 -87.86
CA CYS A 916 -4.31 -32.79 -87.09
C CYS A 916 -5.03 -32.74 -85.75
N THR A 917 -5.76 -33.80 -85.37
CA THR A 917 -6.46 -33.85 -84.07
C THR A 917 -5.69 -34.72 -83.11
N VAL A 918 -5.25 -34.13 -82.00
CA VAL A 918 -4.59 -34.81 -80.89
C VAL A 918 -5.61 -35.06 -79.80
N ARG A 919 -5.68 -36.28 -79.30
CA ARG A 919 -6.59 -36.69 -78.23
C ARG A 919 -5.82 -37.33 -77.09
N ALA A 920 -6.20 -37.00 -75.88
CA ALA A 920 -5.76 -37.71 -74.69
C ALA A 920 -6.98 -38.20 -73.90
N THR A 921 -6.88 -39.42 -73.38
CA THR A 921 -7.92 -40.05 -72.56
C THR A 921 -7.27 -40.69 -71.34
N VAL A 922 -7.80 -40.41 -70.15
CA VAL A 922 -7.36 -41.09 -68.92
C VAL A 922 -7.84 -42.54 -68.96
N ILE A 923 -6.92 -43.50 -68.80
CA ILE A 923 -7.20 -44.94 -68.90
C ILE A 923 -7.29 -45.67 -67.55
N GLY A 924 -6.92 -45.01 -66.45
CA GLY A 924 -7.03 -45.54 -65.08
C GLY A 924 -5.80 -45.24 -64.22
N LEU A 925 -5.81 -45.69 -62.96
CA LEU A 925 -4.65 -45.64 -62.06
C LEU A 925 -3.60 -46.67 -62.41
N ASP A 926 -2.34 -46.35 -62.11
CA ASP A 926 -1.26 -47.33 -62.06
C ASP A 926 -1.57 -48.42 -61.02
N LYS A 927 -1.53 -49.69 -61.43
CA LYS A 927 -1.80 -50.87 -60.59
C LYS A 927 -0.73 -51.10 -59.52
N THR A 928 0.42 -50.41 -59.59
CA THR A 928 1.55 -50.56 -58.66
C THR A 928 1.41 -49.73 -57.37
N THR A 929 0.46 -48.78 -57.30
CA THR A 929 0.40 -47.73 -56.27
C THR A 929 -0.23 -48.14 -54.93
N GLY A 930 -0.60 -49.41 -54.72
CA GLY A 930 -1.10 -49.92 -53.43
C GLY A 930 -2.43 -49.30 -52.95
N PHE A 931 -3.04 -48.40 -53.74
CA PHE A 931 -4.29 -47.73 -53.41
C PHE A 931 -5.47 -48.70 -53.61
N HIS A 932 -6.17 -49.04 -52.53
CA HIS A 932 -7.35 -49.92 -52.58
C HIS A 932 -8.56 -49.17 -53.16
N VAL A 933 -8.65 -49.07 -54.49
CA VAL A 933 -9.87 -48.60 -55.17
C VAL A 933 -10.69 -49.80 -55.62
N SER A 934 -11.82 -50.05 -54.97
CA SER A 934 -12.80 -51.10 -55.33
C SER A 934 -13.76 -50.69 -56.46
N THR A 935 -13.49 -49.60 -57.16
CA THR A 935 -14.37 -49.05 -58.21
C THR A 935 -13.58 -48.76 -59.48
N ALA A 936 -13.79 -49.58 -60.51
CA ALA A 936 -13.46 -49.21 -61.87
C ALA A 936 -14.18 -47.89 -62.23
N LEU A 937 -13.48 -46.94 -62.85
CA LEU A 937 -14.07 -45.70 -63.35
C LEU A 937 -15.29 -46.07 -64.22
N PRO A 938 -16.51 -45.55 -63.92
CA PRO A 938 -17.70 -45.85 -64.71
C PRO A 938 -17.50 -45.47 -66.18
N GLU A 939 -18.00 -46.25 -67.14
CA GLU A 939 -17.86 -45.95 -68.58
C GLU A 939 -18.42 -44.56 -68.96
N SER A 940 -19.36 -44.02 -68.19
CA SER A 940 -19.89 -42.65 -68.35
C SER A 940 -18.88 -41.54 -68.02
N SER A 941 -17.86 -41.82 -67.20
CA SER A 941 -16.81 -40.87 -66.79
C SER A 941 -15.66 -40.74 -67.80
N LEU A 942 -15.49 -41.73 -68.70
CA LEU A 942 -14.47 -41.71 -69.76
C LEU A 942 -14.70 -40.59 -70.79
N TYR A 943 -15.95 -40.16 -70.99
CA TYR A 943 -16.28 -39.02 -71.85
C TYR A 943 -15.81 -37.68 -71.26
N ALA A 944 -15.85 -37.52 -69.92
CA ALA A 944 -15.41 -36.29 -69.26
C ALA A 944 -13.89 -36.21 -69.10
N LEU A 945 -13.23 -37.38 -68.94
CA LEU A 945 -11.78 -37.57 -68.84
C LEU A 945 -11.06 -37.71 -70.19
N THR A 946 -11.69 -37.24 -71.26
CA THR A 946 -11.09 -37.13 -72.59
C THR A 946 -11.13 -35.67 -73.01
N ASP A 947 -10.00 -35.17 -73.51
CA ASP A 947 -9.93 -33.88 -74.21
C ASP A 947 -9.20 -34.07 -75.53
N ALA A 948 -9.61 -33.28 -76.51
CA ALA A 948 -9.03 -33.32 -77.83
C ALA A 948 -8.85 -31.92 -78.38
N LEU A 949 -7.72 -31.68 -79.02
CA LEU A 949 -7.40 -30.40 -79.64
C LEU A 949 -7.13 -30.60 -81.13
N ARG A 950 -7.59 -29.65 -81.94
CA ARG A 950 -7.26 -29.58 -83.36
C ARG A 950 -6.06 -28.67 -83.53
N LEU A 951 -4.96 -29.22 -84.02
CA LEU A 951 -3.81 -28.48 -84.49
C LEU A 951 -4.05 -28.07 -85.94
N GLN A 952 -4.01 -26.77 -86.20
CA GLN A 952 -3.95 -26.22 -87.55
C GLN A 952 -2.48 -26.01 -87.91
N LEU A 953 -1.92 -26.95 -88.68
CA LEU A 953 -0.54 -26.84 -89.18
C LEU A 953 -0.52 -25.85 -90.34
N VAL A 954 0.20 -24.75 -90.16
CA VAL A 954 0.50 -23.77 -91.20
C VAL A 954 1.95 -23.89 -91.61
N SER A 955 2.27 -23.49 -92.84
CA SER A 955 3.66 -23.47 -93.29
C SER A 955 4.47 -22.49 -92.46
N THR A 956 5.74 -22.80 -92.19
CA THR A 956 6.67 -21.86 -91.55
C THR A 956 6.72 -20.53 -92.29
N LEU A 957 6.69 -19.41 -91.56
CA LEU A 957 6.82 -18.06 -92.12
C LEU A 957 8.14 -17.94 -92.91
N ARG A 958 8.06 -17.48 -94.16
CA ARG A 958 9.21 -17.19 -95.04
C ARG A 958 8.96 -15.90 -95.80
N VAL A 959 10.00 -15.09 -95.93
CA VAL A 959 10.01 -13.86 -96.72
C VAL A 959 10.93 -14.07 -97.92
N TYR A 960 10.45 -13.75 -99.12
CA TYR A 960 11.20 -13.90 -100.36
C TYR A 960 11.11 -12.65 -101.25
N PRO A 961 12.23 -12.18 -101.83
CA PRO A 961 13.60 -12.67 -101.61
C PRO A 961 14.15 -12.29 -100.22
N ASP A 962 15.10 -13.09 -99.73
CA ASP A 962 15.78 -12.92 -98.44
C ASP A 962 16.86 -11.80 -98.47
N TYR A 963 17.26 -11.38 -99.68
CA TYR A 963 18.13 -10.23 -99.91
C TYR A 963 17.64 -9.35 -101.06
N ILE A 964 17.62 -8.03 -100.86
CA ILE A 964 17.23 -7.04 -101.88
C ILE A 964 18.21 -5.86 -101.90
N MET A 965 18.51 -5.39 -103.12
CA MET A 965 19.14 -4.10 -103.34
C MET A 965 18.13 -3.09 -103.91
N LEU A 966 18.01 -1.94 -103.28
CA LEU A 966 17.13 -0.84 -103.66
C LEU A 966 17.97 0.38 -104.06
N TYR A 967 17.67 0.94 -105.23
CA TYR A 967 18.22 2.23 -105.61
C TYR A 967 17.54 3.34 -104.78
N SER A 968 18.33 4.27 -104.22
CA SER A 968 17.88 5.34 -103.34
C SER A 968 17.08 6.43 -104.08
N ASN A 969 15.89 6.05 -104.57
CA ASN A 969 14.91 6.93 -105.20
C ASN A 969 13.58 6.82 -104.41
N PRO A 970 12.95 7.94 -104.01
CA PRO A 970 11.68 7.92 -103.28
C PRO A 970 10.52 7.23 -104.02
N ASP A 971 10.57 7.12 -105.35
CA ASP A 971 9.57 6.38 -106.14
C ASP A 971 9.86 4.87 -106.24
N ALA A 972 11.05 4.41 -105.84
CA ALA A 972 11.40 3.00 -105.86
C ALA A 972 10.61 2.27 -104.76
N LYS A 973 9.75 1.34 -105.17
CA LYS A 973 9.00 0.47 -104.27
C LYS A 973 9.30 -0.98 -104.64
N VAL A 974 9.63 -1.78 -103.64
CA VAL A 974 9.79 -3.23 -103.82
C VAL A 974 8.77 -3.98 -102.99
N ASN A 975 8.36 -5.12 -103.51
CA ASN A 975 7.41 -6.02 -102.88
C ASN A 975 8.14 -7.26 -102.41
N LEU A 976 8.11 -7.50 -101.10
CA LEU A 976 8.51 -8.76 -100.49
C LEU A 976 7.31 -9.70 -100.47
N SER A 977 7.45 -10.86 -101.11
CA SER A 977 6.46 -11.92 -101.00
C SER A 977 6.60 -12.64 -99.66
N ILE A 978 5.52 -12.71 -98.91
CA ILE A 978 5.43 -13.47 -97.67
C ILE A 978 4.70 -14.77 -97.96
N SER A 979 5.27 -15.88 -97.51
CA SER A 979 4.70 -17.22 -97.66
C SER A 979 4.69 -17.92 -96.30
N GLY A 980 3.56 -18.55 -95.98
CA GLY A 980 3.33 -19.22 -94.70
C GLY A 980 2.99 -18.29 -93.54
N GLY A 981 2.84 -18.87 -92.36
CA GLY A 981 2.38 -18.21 -91.14
C GLY A 981 0.86 -18.27 -90.94
N SER A 982 0.40 -17.66 -89.84
CA SER A 982 -1.00 -17.58 -89.37
C SER A 982 -1.80 -16.45 -90.00
N CYS A 983 -1.16 -15.63 -90.85
CA CYS A 983 -1.71 -14.43 -91.49
C CYS A 983 -1.88 -13.21 -90.58
N PHE A 984 -1.53 -13.32 -89.29
CA PHE A 984 -1.41 -12.20 -88.36
C PHE A 984 0.07 -11.81 -88.24
N LEU A 985 0.51 -10.91 -89.11
CA LEU A 985 1.92 -10.56 -89.26
C LEU A 985 2.18 -9.11 -88.84
N GLU A 986 3.26 -8.89 -88.10
CA GLU A 986 3.83 -7.58 -87.82
C GLU A 986 5.22 -7.48 -88.45
N ALA A 987 5.45 -6.44 -89.24
CA ALA A 987 6.75 -6.20 -89.85
C ALA A 987 7.42 -4.97 -89.23
N ALA A 988 8.71 -5.10 -88.94
CA ALA A 988 9.55 -4.04 -88.41
C ALA A 988 10.88 -4.01 -89.17
N ALA A 989 11.44 -2.80 -89.35
CA ALA A 989 12.79 -2.61 -89.86
C ALA A 989 13.70 -2.21 -88.70
N ASN A 990 14.90 -2.80 -88.64
CA ASN A 990 15.87 -2.44 -87.60
C ASN A 990 16.34 -0.98 -87.71
N ASP A 991 16.31 -0.39 -88.90
CA ASP A 991 16.65 1.01 -89.17
C ASP A 991 15.60 1.64 -90.09
N SER A 992 14.69 2.40 -89.47
CA SER A 992 13.62 3.13 -90.17
C SER A 992 14.10 4.37 -90.92
N GLN A 993 15.37 4.77 -90.75
CA GLN A 993 15.99 5.84 -91.54
C GLN A 993 16.46 5.33 -92.91
N VAL A 994 16.72 4.02 -93.05
CA VAL A 994 17.19 3.41 -94.30
C VAL A 994 16.02 2.89 -95.13
N VAL A 995 15.06 2.18 -94.52
CA VAL A 995 13.90 1.60 -95.22
C VAL A 995 12.60 1.90 -94.46
N GLU A 996 11.58 2.35 -95.18
CA GLU A 996 10.22 2.50 -94.68
C GLU A 996 9.33 1.34 -95.14
N ILE A 997 8.55 0.78 -94.20
CA ILE A 997 7.56 -0.26 -94.46
C ILE A 997 6.22 0.41 -94.77
N ILE A 998 5.68 0.13 -95.96
CA ILE A 998 4.40 0.66 -96.42
C ILE A 998 3.31 -0.40 -96.20
N GLN A 999 2.22 0.00 -95.56
CA GLN A 999 1.08 -0.90 -95.35
C GLN A 999 0.47 -1.33 -96.70
N PRO A 1000 0.33 -2.65 -96.96
CA PRO A 1000 -0.27 -3.15 -98.18
C PRO A 1000 -1.80 -2.91 -98.21
N PRO A 1001 -2.42 -2.96 -99.40
CA PRO A 1001 -3.87 -2.84 -99.55
C PRO A 1001 -4.64 -3.91 -98.76
N PRO A 1002 -5.88 -3.64 -98.33
CA PRO A 1002 -6.72 -4.63 -97.64
C PRO A 1002 -6.89 -5.89 -98.52
N GLY A 1003 -6.57 -7.07 -97.96
CA GLY A 1003 -6.60 -8.36 -98.64
C GLY A 1003 -5.22 -8.92 -99.05
N LEU A 1004 -4.16 -8.11 -99.06
CA LEU A 1004 -2.78 -8.53 -99.41
C LEU A 1004 -1.81 -8.52 -98.22
N GLN A 1005 -2.27 -8.17 -97.02
CA GLN A 1005 -1.48 -7.96 -95.80
C GLN A 1005 -0.65 -9.17 -95.34
N CYS A 1006 -0.99 -10.36 -95.82
CA CYS A 1006 -0.39 -11.63 -95.40
C CYS A 1006 0.41 -12.31 -96.53
N LEU A 1007 0.38 -11.73 -97.73
CA LEU A 1007 1.09 -12.26 -98.91
C LEU A 1007 2.21 -11.32 -99.38
N GLN A 1008 2.11 -10.03 -99.09
CA GLN A 1008 2.97 -9.01 -99.67
C GLN A 1008 3.29 -7.89 -98.68
N LEU A 1009 4.55 -7.47 -98.64
CA LEU A 1009 5.03 -6.35 -97.84
C LEU A 1009 5.75 -5.34 -98.75
N PHE A 1010 5.32 -4.09 -98.74
CA PHE A 1010 5.93 -3.05 -99.58
C PHE A 1010 7.00 -2.29 -98.81
N LEU A 1011 8.16 -2.10 -99.43
CA LEU A 1011 9.27 -1.35 -98.88
C LEU A 1011 9.64 -0.18 -99.79
N SER A 1012 10.03 0.94 -99.18
CA SER A 1012 10.55 2.13 -99.87
C SER A 1012 11.86 2.59 -99.22
N PRO A 1013 12.88 3.00 -99.99
CA PRO A 1013 14.13 3.50 -99.45
C PRO A 1013 13.94 4.91 -98.87
N ARG A 1014 14.45 5.15 -97.66
CA ARG A 1014 14.51 6.47 -97.01
C ARG A 1014 15.91 7.05 -96.87
N GLY A 1015 16.92 6.18 -96.82
CA GLY A 1015 18.32 6.57 -96.62
C GLY A 1015 19.28 5.50 -97.13
N LEU A 1016 20.56 5.83 -97.20
CA LEU A 1016 21.62 4.91 -97.66
C LEU A 1016 22.06 4.01 -96.50
N GLY A 1017 22.23 2.71 -96.78
CA GLY A 1017 22.66 1.75 -95.77
C GLY A 1017 22.03 0.37 -95.93
N THR A 1018 22.24 -0.49 -94.95
CA THR A 1018 21.65 -1.82 -94.88
C THR A 1018 20.68 -1.90 -93.71
N ALA A 1019 19.42 -2.24 -93.98
CA ALA A 1019 18.42 -2.52 -92.96
C ALA A 1019 17.96 -3.97 -93.03
N LEU A 1020 17.77 -4.58 -91.87
CA LEU A 1020 17.12 -5.88 -91.73
C LEU A 1020 15.63 -5.64 -91.48
N VAL A 1021 14.80 -6.13 -92.39
CA VAL A 1021 13.34 -6.13 -92.23
C VAL A 1021 12.95 -7.47 -91.65
N THR A 1022 12.41 -7.47 -90.43
CA THR A 1022 11.92 -8.63 -89.71
C THR A 1022 10.40 -8.67 -89.74
N VAL A 1023 9.83 -9.78 -90.19
CA VAL A 1023 8.40 -10.06 -90.15
C VAL A 1023 8.16 -11.09 -89.05
N ASN A 1024 7.33 -10.75 -88.09
CA ASN A 1024 6.93 -11.56 -86.95
C ASN A 1024 5.50 -12.04 -87.15
N ASP A 1025 5.29 -13.33 -86.98
CA ASP A 1025 3.97 -13.95 -86.94
C ASP A 1025 3.43 -13.94 -85.51
N ILE A 1026 2.60 -12.94 -85.22
CA ILE A 1026 2.02 -12.73 -83.89
C ILE A 1026 0.83 -13.66 -83.61
N GLY A 1027 0.27 -14.31 -84.64
CA GLY A 1027 -0.82 -15.27 -84.46
C GLY A 1027 -0.34 -16.70 -84.16
N LEU A 1028 0.96 -16.93 -84.07
CA LEU A 1028 1.58 -18.17 -83.58
C LEU A 1028 2.21 -17.94 -82.20
N ALA A 1029 2.07 -18.93 -81.32
CA ALA A 1029 2.79 -19.02 -80.05
C ALA A 1029 3.71 -20.26 -80.10
N PRO A 1030 5.04 -20.14 -79.90
CA PRO A 1030 5.80 -18.89 -79.87
C PRO A 1030 5.81 -18.19 -81.25
N HIS A 1031 5.96 -16.86 -81.25
CA HIS A 1031 6.03 -16.04 -82.46
C HIS A 1031 7.15 -16.51 -83.38
N LEU A 1032 6.85 -16.66 -84.67
CA LEU A 1032 7.86 -16.98 -85.66
C LEU A 1032 8.35 -15.74 -86.37
N THR A 1033 9.66 -15.66 -86.58
CA THR A 1033 10.28 -14.51 -87.23
C THR A 1033 10.95 -14.94 -88.54
N ALA A 1034 10.70 -14.20 -89.61
CA ALA A 1034 11.42 -14.33 -90.87
C ALA A 1034 11.96 -12.95 -91.27
N SER A 1035 13.17 -12.90 -91.80
CA SER A 1035 13.84 -11.63 -92.10
C SER A 1035 14.34 -11.56 -93.53
N ALA A 1036 14.31 -10.37 -94.11
CA ALA A 1036 14.97 -10.04 -95.36
C ALA A 1036 15.96 -8.89 -95.17
N LEU A 1037 17.15 -8.99 -95.74
CA LEU A 1037 18.18 -7.96 -95.69
C LEU A 1037 18.03 -7.03 -96.90
N VAL A 1038 17.89 -5.73 -96.65
CA VAL A 1038 17.65 -4.72 -97.66
C VAL A 1038 18.80 -3.71 -97.68
N THR A 1039 19.43 -3.54 -98.83
CA THR A 1039 20.55 -2.60 -99.02
C THR A 1039 20.13 -1.46 -99.93
N CYS A 1040 20.16 -0.22 -99.44
CA CYS A 1040 19.85 0.99 -100.20
C CYS A 1040 21.14 1.70 -100.62
N TYR A 1041 21.32 1.90 -101.93
CA TYR A 1041 22.54 2.48 -102.52
C TYR A 1041 22.23 3.61 -103.52
N CYS A 1042 23.24 4.42 -103.84
CA CYS A 1042 23.14 5.59 -104.73
C CYS A 1042 23.06 5.28 -106.22
#